data_AF-A0A7S4K3F2-F1
#
_entry.id   AF-A0A7S4K3F2-F1
#
_cell.length_a   1.000
_cell.length_b   1.000
_cell.length_c   1.000
_cell.angle_alpha   90.00
_cell.angle_beta   90.00
_cell.angle_gamma   90.00
#
_symmetry.space_group_name_H-M   'P 1'
#
loop_
_entity.id
_entity.type
_entity.pdbx_description
1 polymer ?
#
loop_
_entity_poly.entity_id
_entity_poly.type
_entity_poly.pdbx_seq_one_letter_code
_entity_poly.pdbx_strand_id
1 'polypeptide(L)'
;MWQPHPRKGDRPVMCKAFDAADKTFAPHERLDQYQAGGGVMKGPGGAPKAGDAPKAGDALASTGKLPERIAAQEVGRTKNRFLLRSMLVLASCLVLNQMGLFVPMVMIARNCISPTVPPMAKPSYPQCSAEVMAKEMTIVVTVKDACSQAPGFIRALETFAPPGVHLIYTYPNFESCAKIDLSNVLKRWNKVTVLPLPLRSSPMQGWVDAIPYIKTKYSMLLHNDGYALDSFFGCELLRALEHRQATEPESNYFLAAPMLYESKMDGSLAAHATQSNLRLVKDGSALGMTVHHDHSLRRALNRGNDFKEGEQADFIEDHGFLIQTDKIKTVIDPSASFTLEYLDMIMTIRANNWKVLFVPSARLEFRITEFSWRDIPYFMYKRSEATAHGTRDYLISKWGANFPNTGFWTYIKYTIIEQHLYRDGKGECAAVGGGSCLDSMRWKDQASLVFGFFQMAGYNRYAVNGKEVDFLDVLQRLDRGWSPKAPVAARRELVRKQVKKTRPRFVDHLSEILPYGKAKRVEVGIEHEYLPFSMAKLAVDTCDALTPEVQGACGLVVQEADGSCACWINMPTFKSNSLFIRFLARFAAMIKVPSRVTTFVEMTLSGSRNGTEHVAPLRPLESSAFSLVTCDLGQEDCSTHFTFSRQAKLKLFRGAPATVADVQRVVQAAGACAA
;
A
#
# COMPACT_ATOMS: atom_id res chain seq x y z
N MET A 1 71.29 23.17 -0.08
CA MET A 1 72.29 22.50 0.77
C MET A 1 71.68 21.16 1.20
N TRP A 2 72.19 20.08 0.59
CA TRP A 2 72.12 18.66 0.99
C TRP A 2 70.77 17.98 1.31
N GLN A 3 70.38 17.07 0.40
CA GLN A 3 69.61 15.86 0.71
C GLN A 3 70.42 14.90 1.61
N PRO A 4 69.76 13.90 2.21
CA PRO A 4 69.89 12.56 1.64
C PRO A 4 68.60 11.70 1.63
N HIS A 5 68.46 10.90 0.57
CA HIS A 5 67.74 9.60 0.47
C HIS A 5 68.77 8.44 0.65
N PRO A 6 68.45 7.11 0.63
CA PRO A 6 67.18 6.34 0.39
C PRO A 6 66.92 5.19 1.43
N ARG A 7 65.83 4.39 1.41
CA ARG A 7 65.53 3.13 0.66
C ARG A 7 64.06 2.72 1.00
N LYS A 8 63.10 2.36 0.11
CA LYS A 8 62.89 1.30 -0.94
C LYS A 8 62.52 -0.11 -0.43
N GLY A 9 61.30 -0.57 -0.80
CA GLY A 9 60.75 -1.95 -0.74
C GLY A 9 59.56 -2.06 0.23
N ASP A 10 58.30 -2.34 -0.12
CA ASP A 10 57.74 -3.17 -1.19
C ASP A 10 56.45 -2.60 -1.82
N ARG A 11 56.17 -3.06 -3.04
CA ARG A 11 55.12 -2.61 -3.98
C ARG A 11 53.74 -3.24 -3.70
N PRO A 12 52.67 -2.63 -4.26
CA PRO A 12 51.28 -2.98 -4.02
C PRO A 12 50.82 -4.16 -4.88
N VAL A 13 49.92 -4.98 -4.34
CA VAL A 13 49.19 -5.98 -5.12
C VAL A 13 48.03 -5.29 -5.83
N MET A 14 48.15 -5.16 -7.14
CA MET A 14 47.05 -4.93 -8.07
C MET A 14 46.13 -6.16 -8.09
N CYS A 15 44.82 -5.94 -8.00
CA CYS A 15 43.81 -6.82 -8.57
C CYS A 15 42.84 -6.00 -9.45
N LYS A 16 43.20 -6.00 -10.73
CA LYS A 16 42.37 -5.99 -11.96
C LYS A 16 40.96 -5.41 -11.90
N ALA A 17 40.78 -4.36 -12.71
CA ALA A 17 39.53 -4.03 -13.37
C ALA A 17 39.02 -5.22 -14.18
N PHE A 18 37.72 -5.50 -14.06
CA PHE A 18 36.96 -6.34 -14.97
C PHE A 18 35.93 -5.46 -15.66
N ASP A 19 35.86 -5.63 -16.99
CA ASP A 19 34.98 -4.94 -17.91
C ASP A 19 33.51 -4.94 -17.48
N ALA A 20 32.87 -3.78 -17.57
CA ALA A 20 31.42 -3.64 -17.50
C ALA A 20 30.88 -3.28 -18.89
N ALA A 21 30.68 -4.31 -19.71
CA ALA A 21 29.72 -4.28 -20.80
C ALA A 21 28.38 -4.87 -20.30
N ASP A 22 27.28 -4.26 -20.76
CA ASP A 22 25.90 -4.76 -20.79
C ASP A 22 25.42 -5.67 -19.65
N LYS A 23 24.65 -5.11 -18.71
CA LYS A 23 23.72 -5.89 -17.88
C LYS A 23 22.35 -5.23 -17.82
N THR A 24 21.50 -5.78 -18.66
CA THR A 24 20.04 -5.85 -18.58
C THR A 24 19.55 -6.22 -17.18
N PHE A 25 18.42 -5.62 -16.78
CA PHE A 25 17.69 -5.99 -15.56
C PHE A 25 17.35 -7.49 -15.56
N ALA A 26 17.79 -8.23 -14.53
CA ALA A 26 17.45 -9.62 -14.32
C ALA A 26 16.22 -9.75 -13.38
N PRO A 27 15.27 -10.66 -13.65
CA PRO A 27 14.10 -10.89 -12.81
C PRO A 27 14.42 -11.64 -11.51
N HIS A 28 13.79 -11.20 -10.41
CA HIS A 28 13.35 -11.91 -9.18
C HIS A 28 14.13 -13.12 -8.59
N GLU A 29 15.46 -13.14 -8.58
CA GLU A 29 16.19 -14.17 -7.79
C GLU A 29 17.20 -13.66 -6.74
N ARG A 30 17.40 -12.35 -6.55
CA ARG A 30 18.32 -11.87 -5.47
C ARG A 30 17.88 -10.56 -4.82
N LEU A 31 17.01 -10.66 -3.82
CA LEU A 31 16.75 -9.60 -2.83
C LEU A 31 17.11 -10.03 -1.39
N ASP A 32 17.99 -11.03 -1.23
CA ASP A 32 18.45 -11.52 0.08
C ASP A 32 19.54 -10.66 0.77
N GLN A 33 19.80 -9.42 0.33
CA GLN A 33 20.94 -8.62 0.82
C GLN A 33 20.61 -7.28 1.48
N TYR A 34 19.42 -7.13 2.08
CA TYR A 34 19.19 -6.05 3.05
C TYR A 34 18.90 -6.63 4.44
N GLN A 35 19.95 -6.98 5.17
CA GLN A 35 19.89 -7.24 6.60
C GLN A 35 19.68 -5.91 7.35
N ALA A 36 18.49 -5.74 7.93
CA ALA A 36 18.27 -4.76 8.99
C ALA A 36 19.03 -5.21 10.24
N GLY A 37 19.94 -4.36 10.73
CA GLY A 37 20.71 -4.58 11.95
C GLY A 37 19.80 -4.71 13.18
N GLY A 38 19.89 -5.86 13.84
CA GLY A 38 19.32 -6.13 15.16
C GLY A 38 20.06 -7.31 15.78
N GLY A 39 20.92 -7.03 16.75
CA GLY A 39 21.81 -8.01 17.38
C GLY A 39 21.05 -9.17 18.03
N VAL A 40 21.45 -10.40 17.68
CA VAL A 40 21.02 -11.63 18.33
C VAL A 40 22.05 -11.98 19.41
N MET A 41 21.63 -11.98 20.68
CA MET A 41 22.40 -12.57 21.76
C MET A 41 22.48 -14.09 21.57
N LYS A 42 23.71 -14.62 21.46
CA LYS A 42 24.01 -16.05 21.52
C LYS A 42 23.78 -16.57 22.94
N GLY A 43 22.89 -17.55 23.10
CA GLY A 43 22.84 -18.44 24.27
C GLY A 43 23.72 -19.69 24.04
N PRO A 44 24.37 -20.24 25.08
CA PRO A 44 25.33 -21.34 24.94
C PRO A 44 24.62 -22.70 24.80
N GLY A 45 25.30 -23.62 24.12
CA GLY A 45 24.77 -24.90 23.67
C GLY A 45 24.45 -25.93 24.74
N GLY A 46 23.72 -26.95 24.28
CA GLY A 46 23.52 -28.24 24.93
C GLY A 46 23.08 -29.24 23.86
N ALA A 47 23.90 -30.26 23.61
CA ALA A 47 23.62 -31.33 22.64
C ALA A 47 22.58 -32.33 23.20
N PRO A 48 21.61 -32.82 22.40
CA PRO A 48 20.82 -33.97 22.79
C PRO A 48 21.57 -35.28 22.50
N LYS A 49 21.70 -36.12 23.54
CA LYS A 49 22.20 -37.50 23.46
C LYS A 49 21.28 -38.37 22.59
N ALA A 50 21.89 -39.15 21.71
CA ALA A 50 21.27 -40.30 21.05
C ALA A 50 20.95 -41.40 22.10
N GLY A 51 19.76 -41.99 22.01
CA GLY A 51 19.35 -43.15 22.78
C GLY A 51 18.91 -44.25 21.83
N ASP A 52 19.51 -45.42 22.01
CA ASP A 52 19.54 -46.56 21.10
C ASP A 52 18.20 -47.25 20.85
N ALA A 53 18.09 -47.80 19.63
CA ALA A 53 17.05 -48.73 19.21
C ALA A 53 17.38 -50.16 19.68
N PRO A 54 16.40 -50.96 20.15
CA PRO A 54 16.57 -52.40 20.29
C PRO A 54 16.21 -53.13 19.01
N LYS A 55 17.12 -54.03 18.59
CA LYS A 55 16.92 -55.00 17.49
C LYS A 55 16.05 -56.18 17.94
N ALA A 56 15.34 -56.74 16.96
CA ALA A 56 14.60 -57.99 17.03
C ALA A 56 15.52 -59.23 17.10
N GLY A 57 15.00 -60.34 17.65
CA GLY A 57 15.56 -61.68 17.42
C GLY A 57 15.29 -62.72 18.51
N ASP A 58 14.23 -63.51 18.30
CA ASP A 58 14.10 -64.96 18.50
C ASP A 58 14.03 -65.65 19.89
N ALA A 59 12.83 -66.22 20.11
CA ALA A 59 12.53 -67.65 20.27
C ALA A 59 12.56 -68.35 21.65
N LEU A 60 11.36 -68.91 21.93
CA LEU A 60 11.01 -70.20 22.55
C LEU A 60 10.73 -70.31 24.07
N ALA A 61 9.43 -70.52 24.33
CA ALA A 61 8.81 -71.56 25.17
C ALA A 61 9.00 -71.54 26.70
N SER A 62 7.92 -71.21 27.43
CA SER A 62 7.00 -72.22 28.01
C SER A 62 6.03 -71.63 29.04
N THR A 63 4.75 -72.02 28.89
CA THR A 63 3.73 -72.29 29.93
C THR A 63 3.33 -71.21 30.96
N GLY A 64 2.02 -70.86 30.97
CA GLY A 64 1.31 -70.58 32.23
C GLY A 64 0.36 -69.39 32.23
N LYS A 65 -0.95 -69.69 32.11
CA LYS A 65 -2.18 -68.89 32.34
C LYS A 65 -2.12 -67.62 33.22
N LEU A 66 -2.85 -66.59 32.72
CA LEU A 66 -3.45 -65.38 33.35
C LEU A 66 -2.49 -64.24 33.80
N PRO A 67 -2.79 -62.94 33.48
CA PRO A 67 -4.06 -62.30 33.84
C PRO A 67 -4.70 -61.45 32.72
N GLU A 68 -5.77 -61.99 32.12
CA GLU A 68 -6.61 -61.31 31.11
C GLU A 68 -7.49 -60.17 31.69
N ARG A 69 -7.42 -59.88 32.98
CA ARG A 69 -8.25 -58.86 33.65
C ARG A 69 -7.63 -57.46 33.75
N ILE A 70 -6.32 -57.30 33.56
CA ILE A 70 -5.68 -55.97 33.63
C ILE A 70 -5.63 -55.30 32.25
N ALA A 71 -5.46 -56.06 31.17
CA ALA A 71 -5.44 -55.53 29.80
C ALA A 71 -6.80 -54.98 29.34
N ALA A 72 -7.93 -55.57 29.76
CA ALA A 72 -9.27 -55.07 29.42
C ALA A 72 -9.58 -53.72 30.09
N GLN A 73 -9.03 -53.45 31.28
CA GLN A 73 -9.28 -52.23 32.04
C GLN A 73 -8.43 -51.05 31.55
N GLU A 74 -7.22 -51.30 31.04
CA GLU A 74 -6.38 -50.27 30.41
C GLU A 74 -6.83 -49.91 28.99
N VAL A 75 -7.32 -50.89 28.20
CA VAL A 75 -7.90 -50.65 26.86
C VAL A 75 -9.22 -49.87 26.97
N GLY A 76 -10.04 -50.11 28.02
CA GLY A 76 -11.23 -49.31 28.31
C GLY A 76 -10.92 -47.87 28.72
N ARG A 77 -9.87 -47.66 29.53
CA ARG A 77 -9.42 -46.32 29.96
C ARG A 77 -8.79 -45.49 28.83
N THR A 78 -8.06 -46.11 27.92
CA THR A 78 -7.50 -45.44 26.73
C THR A 78 -8.57 -45.12 25.69
N LYS A 79 -9.53 -46.01 25.45
CA LYS A 79 -10.70 -45.73 24.58
C LYS A 79 -11.55 -44.55 25.09
N ASN A 80 -11.81 -44.46 26.40
CA ASN A 80 -12.58 -43.35 26.97
C ASN A 80 -11.84 -42.01 26.91
N ARG A 81 -10.51 -42.00 27.06
CA ARG A 81 -9.69 -40.78 26.89
C ARG A 81 -9.64 -40.29 25.45
N PHE A 82 -9.65 -41.20 24.48
CA PHE A 82 -9.72 -40.86 23.06
C PHE A 82 -11.10 -40.31 22.70
N LEU A 83 -12.18 -40.98 23.14
CA LEU A 83 -13.56 -40.55 22.89
C LEU A 83 -13.84 -39.14 23.45
N LEU A 84 -13.39 -38.86 24.67
CA LEU A 84 -13.57 -37.54 25.30
C LEU A 84 -12.80 -36.44 24.55
N ARG A 85 -11.57 -36.72 24.11
CA ARG A 85 -10.78 -35.78 23.29
C ARG A 85 -11.43 -35.56 21.92
N SER A 86 -11.90 -36.61 21.27
CA SER A 86 -12.63 -36.51 19.99
C SER A 86 -13.94 -35.74 20.13
N MET A 87 -14.70 -35.94 21.22
CA MET A 87 -15.92 -35.18 21.50
C MET A 87 -15.63 -33.72 21.81
N LEU A 88 -14.58 -33.40 22.57
CA LEU A 88 -14.15 -32.01 22.82
C LEU A 88 -13.70 -31.32 21.54
N VAL A 89 -12.96 -32.01 20.68
CA VAL A 89 -12.57 -31.48 19.36
C VAL A 89 -13.81 -31.26 18.50
N LEU A 90 -14.73 -32.22 18.43
CA LEU A 90 -15.97 -32.08 17.67
C LEU A 90 -16.84 -30.92 18.19
N ALA A 91 -17.02 -30.81 19.51
CA ALA A 91 -17.73 -29.70 20.15
C ALA A 91 -17.06 -28.36 19.85
N SER A 92 -15.73 -28.28 19.94
CA SER A 92 -14.97 -27.07 19.59
C SER A 92 -15.13 -26.71 18.11
N CYS A 93 -15.06 -27.69 17.21
CA CYS A 93 -15.31 -27.49 15.77
C CYS A 93 -16.73 -27.01 15.51
N LEU A 94 -17.74 -27.57 16.19
CA LEU A 94 -19.14 -27.16 16.08
C LEU A 94 -19.36 -25.74 16.60
N VAL A 95 -18.78 -25.38 17.75
CA VAL A 95 -18.83 -24.02 18.31
C VAL A 95 -18.16 -23.03 17.36
N LEU A 96 -16.94 -23.33 16.90
CA LEU A 96 -16.24 -22.49 15.93
C LEU A 96 -17.03 -22.38 14.62
N ASN A 97 -17.72 -23.43 14.19
CA ASN A 97 -18.55 -23.40 12.99
C ASN A 97 -19.80 -22.54 13.19
N GLN A 98 -20.47 -22.65 14.33
CA GLN A 98 -21.60 -21.78 14.68
C GLN A 98 -21.21 -20.30 14.79
N MET A 99 -19.98 -20.03 15.25
CA MET A 99 -19.41 -18.68 15.27
C MET A 99 -18.89 -18.20 13.90
N GLY A 100 -18.92 -19.04 12.86
CA GLY A 100 -18.37 -18.73 11.54
C GLY A 100 -16.83 -18.66 11.49
N LEU A 101 -16.15 -19.13 12.53
CA LEU A 101 -14.69 -19.10 12.71
C LEU A 101 -13.98 -20.39 12.32
N PHE A 102 -14.70 -21.50 12.14
CA PHE A 102 -14.10 -22.79 11.77
C PHE A 102 -13.29 -22.71 10.47
N VAL A 103 -13.89 -22.16 9.41
CA VAL A 103 -13.21 -22.00 8.11
C VAL A 103 -11.97 -21.10 8.23
N PRO A 104 -12.04 -19.89 8.84
CA PRO A 104 -10.85 -19.10 9.15
C PRO A 104 -9.75 -19.86 9.91
N MET A 105 -10.09 -20.64 10.94
CA MET A 105 -9.08 -21.39 11.73
C MET A 105 -8.35 -22.44 10.89
N VAL A 106 -9.06 -23.18 10.04
CA VAL A 106 -8.45 -24.14 9.11
C VAL A 106 -7.53 -23.43 8.12
N MET A 107 -7.96 -22.28 7.58
CA MET A 107 -7.15 -21.48 6.66
C MET A 107 -5.92 -20.88 7.35
N ILE A 108 -6.03 -20.43 8.61
CA ILE A 108 -4.90 -19.96 9.42
C ILE A 108 -3.86 -21.08 9.56
N ALA A 109 -4.29 -22.28 10.01
CA ALA A 109 -3.39 -23.41 10.21
C ALA A 109 -2.68 -23.81 8.90
N ARG A 110 -3.42 -23.86 7.79
CA ARG A 110 -2.86 -24.09 6.45
C ARG A 110 -1.86 -23.00 6.07
N ASN A 111 -2.20 -21.73 6.23
CA ASN A 111 -1.37 -20.63 5.77
C ASN A 111 -0.02 -20.59 6.50
N CYS A 112 0.00 -20.94 7.80
CA CYS A 112 1.22 -21.04 8.60
C CYS A 112 2.23 -22.06 8.05
N ILE A 113 1.77 -23.13 7.39
CA ILE A 113 2.64 -24.17 6.80
C ILE A 113 2.73 -24.08 5.26
N SER A 114 2.01 -23.14 4.65
CA SER A 114 2.01 -22.97 3.19
C SER A 114 3.23 -22.16 2.71
N PRO A 115 3.67 -22.37 1.46
CA PRO A 115 4.71 -21.53 0.85
C PRO A 115 4.35 -20.03 0.90
N THR A 116 5.35 -19.15 0.87
CA THR A 116 5.18 -17.68 0.87
C THR A 116 4.39 -17.20 -0.35
N VAL A 117 4.61 -17.81 -1.50
CA VAL A 117 3.91 -17.54 -2.76
C VAL A 117 2.84 -18.62 -3.00
N PRO A 118 1.59 -18.26 -3.35
CA PRO A 118 0.55 -19.24 -3.68
C PRO A 118 0.96 -20.08 -4.90
N PRO A 119 0.58 -21.36 -4.96
CA PRO A 119 0.86 -22.22 -6.12
C PRO A 119 0.39 -21.58 -7.42
N MET A 120 1.13 -21.84 -8.51
CA MET A 120 0.75 -21.37 -9.84
C MET A 120 -0.64 -21.86 -10.22
N ALA A 121 -1.47 -20.96 -10.74
CA ALA A 121 -2.79 -21.34 -11.25
C ALA A 121 -2.63 -22.05 -12.60
N LYS A 122 -3.54 -22.98 -12.90
CA LYS A 122 -3.68 -23.54 -14.24
C LYS A 122 -4.76 -22.75 -15.00
N PRO A 123 -4.60 -22.52 -16.30
CA PRO A 123 -5.66 -21.88 -17.09
C PRO A 123 -6.89 -22.79 -17.11
N SER A 124 -8.07 -22.20 -16.94
CA SER A 124 -9.36 -22.90 -17.01
C SER A 124 -9.93 -22.87 -18.44
N TYR A 125 -9.45 -21.95 -19.28
CA TYR A 125 -9.95 -21.73 -20.63
C TYR A 125 -8.87 -21.96 -21.71
N PRO A 126 -9.27 -22.24 -22.97
CA PRO A 126 -8.34 -22.36 -24.08
C PRO A 126 -7.51 -21.07 -24.27
N GLN A 127 -6.22 -21.25 -24.54
CA GLN A 127 -5.31 -20.12 -24.75
C GLN A 127 -5.65 -19.36 -26.03
N CYS A 128 -5.35 -18.06 -26.01
CA CYS A 128 -5.62 -17.13 -27.11
C CYS A 128 -4.38 -17.07 -28.02
N SER A 129 -4.59 -17.00 -29.33
CA SER A 129 -3.51 -16.59 -30.22
C SER A 129 -3.21 -15.09 -30.07
N ALA A 130 -2.04 -14.66 -30.53
CA ALA A 130 -1.65 -13.26 -30.48
C ALA A 130 -2.63 -12.38 -31.29
N GLU A 131 -3.12 -12.89 -32.41
CA GLU A 131 -4.06 -12.23 -33.31
C GLU A 131 -5.43 -12.04 -32.64
N VAL A 132 -5.91 -13.06 -31.91
CA VAL A 132 -7.16 -12.95 -31.14
C VAL A 132 -7.05 -11.85 -30.10
N MET A 133 -5.97 -11.82 -29.32
CA MET A 133 -5.80 -10.78 -28.29
C MET A 133 -5.68 -9.38 -28.89
N ALA A 134 -4.92 -9.22 -29.98
CA ALA A 134 -4.78 -7.94 -30.67
C ALA A 134 -6.10 -7.42 -31.26
N LYS A 135 -6.97 -8.33 -31.73
CA LYS A 135 -8.28 -7.99 -32.31
C LYS A 135 -9.33 -7.67 -31.26
N GLU A 136 -9.36 -8.40 -30.16
CA GLU A 136 -10.46 -8.34 -29.19
C GLU A 136 -10.19 -7.42 -27.99
N MET A 137 -8.92 -7.09 -27.70
CA MET A 137 -8.54 -6.40 -26.47
C MET A 137 -7.58 -5.22 -26.68
N THR A 138 -7.82 -4.10 -25.99
CA THR A 138 -6.87 -2.99 -25.82
C THR A 138 -6.47 -2.88 -24.35
N ILE A 139 -5.20 -2.60 -24.07
CA ILE A 139 -4.71 -2.39 -22.69
C ILE A 139 -4.64 -0.90 -22.43
N VAL A 140 -5.30 -0.43 -21.37
CA VAL A 140 -5.27 0.96 -20.93
C VAL A 140 -4.65 1.05 -19.54
N VAL A 141 -3.45 1.63 -19.47
CA VAL A 141 -2.67 1.80 -18.25
C VAL A 141 -2.78 3.24 -17.77
N THR A 142 -3.06 3.42 -16.48
CA THR A 142 -3.06 4.75 -15.84
C THR A 142 -2.11 4.76 -14.65
N VAL A 143 -1.38 5.86 -14.46
CA VAL A 143 -0.49 6.01 -13.29
C VAL A 143 -1.32 6.29 -12.03
N LYS A 144 -1.29 5.35 -11.06
CA LYS A 144 -1.99 5.49 -9.78
C LYS A 144 -1.14 6.14 -8.70
N ASP A 145 -0.17 5.43 -8.14
CA ASP A 145 0.58 5.91 -6.97
C ASP A 145 2.03 6.33 -7.27
N ALA A 146 2.70 5.67 -8.23
CA ALA A 146 4.11 5.93 -8.53
C ALA A 146 4.33 6.09 -10.04
N CYS A 147 4.84 7.23 -10.46
CA CYS A 147 5.30 7.48 -11.82
C CYS A 147 6.54 6.66 -12.17
N SER A 148 7.52 6.59 -11.24
CA SER A 148 8.82 5.93 -11.46
C SER A 148 8.71 4.47 -11.84
N GLN A 149 7.60 3.82 -11.49
CA GLN A 149 7.32 2.42 -11.79
C GLN A 149 6.94 2.15 -13.26
N ALA A 150 6.67 3.19 -14.05
CA ALA A 150 6.16 3.03 -15.41
C ALA A 150 7.06 2.17 -16.33
N PRO A 151 8.40 2.33 -16.36
CA PRO A 151 9.25 1.51 -17.24
C PRO A 151 9.19 0.02 -16.87
N GLY A 152 9.35 -0.32 -15.58
CA GLY A 152 9.28 -1.69 -15.10
C GLY A 152 7.89 -2.31 -15.32
N PHE A 153 6.83 -1.52 -15.08
CA PHE A 153 5.46 -1.95 -15.32
C PHE A 153 5.17 -2.25 -16.79
N ILE A 154 5.50 -1.34 -17.72
CA ILE A 154 5.24 -1.54 -19.15
C ILE A 154 5.98 -2.77 -19.68
N ARG A 155 7.22 -3.01 -19.21
CA ARG A 155 7.96 -4.24 -19.52
C ARG A 155 7.27 -5.49 -18.96
N ALA A 156 6.67 -5.40 -17.78
CA ALA A 156 5.99 -6.55 -17.18
C ALA A 156 4.67 -6.93 -17.90
N LEU A 157 4.07 -6.02 -18.68
CA LEU A 157 2.94 -6.37 -19.55
C LEU A 157 3.32 -7.41 -20.61
N GLU A 158 4.61 -7.50 -20.97
CA GLU A 158 5.13 -8.50 -21.92
C GLU A 158 4.88 -9.93 -21.48
N THR A 159 4.66 -10.15 -20.17
CA THR A 159 4.31 -11.46 -19.58
C THR A 159 3.09 -12.07 -20.24
N PHE A 160 2.07 -11.26 -20.58
CA PHE A 160 0.82 -11.76 -21.15
C PHE A 160 0.40 -11.09 -22.45
N ALA A 161 0.92 -9.89 -22.77
CA ALA A 161 0.49 -9.12 -23.93
C ALA A 161 1.46 -9.27 -25.12
N PRO A 162 0.97 -9.71 -26.29
CA PRO A 162 1.75 -9.74 -27.51
C PRO A 162 1.92 -8.31 -28.07
N PRO A 163 2.99 -8.05 -28.85
CA PRO A 163 3.26 -6.75 -29.48
C PRO A 163 2.11 -6.12 -30.28
N GLY A 164 1.21 -6.94 -30.82
CA GLY A 164 0.08 -6.50 -31.64
C GLY A 164 -1.08 -5.87 -30.85
N VAL A 165 -1.17 -6.09 -29.53
CA VAL A 165 -2.18 -5.46 -28.68
C VAL A 165 -1.92 -3.96 -28.60
N HIS A 166 -2.95 -3.14 -28.75
CA HIS A 166 -2.83 -1.69 -28.58
C HIS A 166 -2.61 -1.37 -27.10
N LEU A 167 -1.49 -0.69 -26.78
CA LEU A 167 -1.23 -0.11 -25.48
C LEU A 167 -1.60 1.38 -25.47
N ILE A 168 -2.47 1.77 -24.54
CA ILE A 168 -2.72 3.17 -24.20
C ILE A 168 -2.14 3.42 -22.81
N TYR A 169 -1.21 4.35 -22.69
CA TYR A 169 -0.57 4.73 -21.42
C TYR A 169 -0.92 6.17 -21.07
N THR A 170 -1.41 6.40 -19.85
CA THR A 170 -1.80 7.73 -19.37
C THR A 170 -1.06 8.07 -18.07
N TYR A 171 -0.68 9.33 -17.92
CA TYR A 171 0.14 9.80 -16.81
C TYR A 171 -0.22 11.25 -16.43
N PRO A 172 -0.01 11.66 -15.17
CA PRO A 172 -0.14 13.08 -14.80
C PRO A 172 0.92 13.92 -15.51
N ASN A 173 0.49 15.01 -16.14
CA ASN A 173 1.36 16.00 -16.76
C ASN A 173 1.99 16.90 -15.68
N PHE A 174 2.88 16.29 -14.92
CA PHE A 174 3.72 16.91 -13.89
C PHE A 174 5.16 16.58 -14.23
N GLU A 175 6.07 17.55 -14.12
CA GLU A 175 7.40 17.44 -14.73
C GLU A 175 8.19 16.20 -14.26
N SER A 176 8.11 15.86 -12.97
CA SER A 176 8.79 14.68 -12.42
C SER A 176 8.26 13.35 -12.99
N CYS A 177 7.00 13.32 -13.42
CA CYS A 177 6.38 12.15 -14.06
C CYS A 177 6.62 12.16 -15.58
N ALA A 178 6.41 13.30 -16.23
CA ALA A 178 6.46 13.46 -17.68
C ALA A 178 7.86 13.22 -18.27
N LYS A 179 8.92 13.37 -17.45
CA LYS A 179 10.32 13.16 -17.88
C LYS A 179 10.83 11.74 -17.72
N ILE A 180 9.99 10.80 -17.29
CA ILE A 180 10.39 9.39 -17.22
C ILE A 180 10.56 8.85 -18.63
N ASP A 181 11.75 8.33 -18.93
CA ASP A 181 12.04 7.77 -20.24
C ASP A 181 11.35 6.41 -20.43
N LEU A 182 10.39 6.39 -21.35
CA LEU A 182 9.66 5.18 -21.76
C LEU A 182 10.10 4.68 -23.15
N SER A 183 11.05 5.36 -23.80
CA SER A 183 11.40 5.10 -25.20
C SER A 183 11.80 3.64 -25.45
N ASN A 184 12.55 3.03 -24.53
CA ASN A 184 13.00 1.66 -24.69
C ASN A 184 11.89 0.62 -24.51
N VAL A 185 10.96 0.84 -23.57
CA VAL A 185 9.88 -0.12 -23.28
C VAL A 185 8.71 0.00 -24.25
N LEU A 186 8.51 1.17 -24.84
CA LEU A 186 7.44 1.39 -25.84
C LEU A 186 7.80 0.85 -27.23
N LYS A 187 9.10 0.65 -27.55
CA LYS A 187 9.56 0.12 -28.86
C LYS A 187 8.99 -1.25 -29.23
N ARG A 188 8.66 -2.08 -28.23
CA ARG A 188 8.10 -3.42 -28.46
C ARG A 188 6.71 -3.40 -29.10
N TRP A 189 5.94 -2.35 -28.85
CA TRP A 189 4.51 -2.32 -29.15
C TRP A 189 4.27 -1.80 -30.56
N ASN A 190 3.49 -2.54 -31.35
CA ASN A 190 3.16 -2.14 -32.72
C ASN A 190 2.25 -0.90 -32.76
N LYS A 191 1.46 -0.69 -31.70
CA LYS A 191 0.55 0.44 -31.57
C LYS A 191 0.53 0.96 -30.13
N VAL A 192 0.96 2.20 -29.95
CA VAL A 192 0.99 2.89 -28.65
C VAL A 192 0.28 4.23 -28.74
N THR A 193 -0.46 4.58 -27.70
CA THR A 193 -0.97 5.95 -27.49
C THR A 193 -0.56 6.42 -26.10
N VAL A 194 0.07 7.59 -26.01
CA VAL A 194 0.52 8.18 -24.75
C VAL A 194 -0.30 9.44 -24.48
N LEU A 195 -1.03 9.49 -23.36
CA LEU A 195 -1.96 10.57 -23.03
C LEU A 195 -1.55 11.28 -21.74
N PRO A 196 -1.06 12.54 -21.82
CA PRO A 196 -0.84 13.36 -20.63
C PRO A 196 -2.19 13.81 -20.05
N LEU A 197 -2.36 13.68 -18.75
CA LEU A 197 -3.53 14.15 -18.02
C LEU A 197 -3.21 15.42 -17.25
N PRO A 198 -4.14 16.39 -17.10
CA PRO A 198 -3.96 17.47 -16.15
C PRO A 198 -3.61 16.94 -14.75
N LEU A 199 -2.71 17.61 -14.02
CA LEU A 199 -2.26 17.16 -12.69
C LEU A 199 -3.41 16.94 -11.68
N ARG A 200 -4.50 17.69 -11.83
CA ARG A 200 -5.71 17.57 -10.99
C ARG A 200 -6.58 16.36 -11.35
N SER A 201 -6.39 15.76 -12.52
CA SER A 201 -7.18 14.61 -12.96
C SER A 201 -6.84 13.36 -12.14
N SER A 202 -7.86 12.56 -11.84
CA SER A 202 -7.65 11.23 -11.26
C SER A 202 -7.15 10.24 -12.31
N PRO A 203 -6.51 9.13 -11.89
CA PRO A 203 -6.10 8.04 -12.79
C PRO A 203 -7.25 7.52 -13.64
N MET A 204 -8.45 7.42 -13.05
CA MET A 204 -9.66 6.94 -13.72
C MET A 204 -10.09 7.85 -14.88
N GLN A 205 -9.73 9.15 -14.86
CA GLN A 205 -9.92 10.03 -16.01
C GLN A 205 -9.15 9.52 -17.23
N GLY A 206 -7.96 8.95 -17.04
CA GLY A 206 -7.17 8.37 -18.13
C GLY A 206 -7.86 7.19 -18.82
N TRP A 207 -8.61 6.36 -18.08
CA TRP A 207 -9.42 5.31 -18.70
C TRP A 207 -10.57 5.88 -19.53
N VAL A 208 -11.21 6.96 -19.07
CA VAL A 208 -12.29 7.63 -19.81
C VAL A 208 -11.76 8.34 -21.05
N ASP A 209 -10.66 9.08 -20.93
CA ASP A 209 -10.03 9.83 -22.03
C ASP A 209 -9.41 8.89 -23.09
N ALA A 210 -9.13 7.64 -22.73
CA ALA A 210 -8.67 6.62 -23.67
C ALA A 210 -9.76 6.12 -24.63
N ILE A 211 -11.05 6.19 -24.26
CA ILE A 211 -12.17 5.59 -25.02
C ILE A 211 -12.14 5.92 -26.53
N PRO A 212 -11.92 7.18 -26.98
CA PRO A 212 -11.91 7.51 -28.41
C PRO A 212 -10.84 6.76 -29.23
N TYR A 213 -9.77 6.30 -28.58
CA TYR A 213 -8.64 5.62 -29.20
C TYR A 213 -8.80 4.09 -29.24
N ILE A 214 -9.77 3.55 -28.50
CA ILE A 214 -10.04 2.11 -28.41
C ILE A 214 -10.92 1.68 -29.59
N LYS A 215 -10.56 0.57 -30.24
CA LYS A 215 -11.30 -0.02 -31.37
C LYS A 215 -11.75 -1.46 -31.14
N THR A 216 -11.33 -2.03 -30.02
CA THR A 216 -11.56 -3.42 -29.65
C THR A 216 -12.81 -3.53 -28.77
N LYS A 217 -13.43 -4.71 -28.76
CA LYS A 217 -14.66 -4.97 -28.00
C LYS A 217 -14.42 -4.88 -26.49
N TYR A 218 -13.25 -5.33 -26.04
CA TYR A 218 -12.89 -5.34 -24.62
C TYR A 218 -11.67 -4.47 -24.34
N SER A 219 -11.63 -3.93 -23.12
CA SER A 219 -10.50 -3.17 -22.61
C SER A 219 -10.01 -3.79 -21.31
N MET A 220 -8.71 -4.02 -21.23
CA MET A 220 -8.02 -4.35 -19.98
C MET A 220 -7.61 -3.03 -19.32
N LEU A 221 -8.34 -2.64 -18.28
CA LEU A 221 -8.03 -1.45 -17.50
C LEU A 221 -7.05 -1.84 -16.40
N LEU A 222 -5.89 -1.20 -16.38
CA LEU A 222 -4.84 -1.44 -15.39
C LEU A 222 -4.39 -0.12 -14.78
N HIS A 223 -4.14 -0.14 -13.48
CA HIS A 223 -3.21 0.79 -12.88
C HIS A 223 -1.79 0.26 -13.02
N ASN A 224 -0.80 1.16 -13.03
CA ASN A 224 0.61 0.77 -13.15
C ASN A 224 1.19 0.12 -11.87
N ASP A 225 0.33 -0.39 -11.00
CA ASP A 225 0.62 -1.17 -9.80
C ASP A 225 0.07 -2.61 -9.87
N GLY A 226 -0.65 -2.98 -10.93
CA GLY A 226 -1.26 -4.31 -11.11
C GLY A 226 -0.47 -5.21 -12.07
N TYR A 227 0.33 -6.13 -11.54
CA TYR A 227 1.19 -7.02 -12.31
C TYR A 227 0.56 -8.40 -12.51
N ALA A 228 0.47 -8.87 -13.75
CA ALA A 228 0.01 -10.23 -14.03
C ALA A 228 1.00 -11.26 -13.46
N LEU A 229 0.50 -12.23 -12.70
CA LEU A 229 1.32 -13.34 -12.17
C LEU A 229 1.50 -14.48 -13.17
N ASP A 230 0.62 -14.55 -14.18
CA ASP A 230 0.54 -15.66 -15.13
C ASP A 230 0.57 -15.14 -16.57
N SER A 231 1.23 -15.87 -17.46
CA SER A 231 1.34 -15.49 -18.88
C SER A 231 -0.01 -15.56 -19.63
N PHE A 232 -0.94 -16.35 -19.13
CA PHE A 232 -2.28 -16.48 -19.68
C PHE A 232 -3.28 -15.45 -19.13
N PHE A 233 -2.87 -14.57 -18.22
CA PHE A 233 -3.74 -13.65 -17.46
C PHE A 233 -4.79 -12.93 -18.32
N GLY A 234 -4.34 -12.20 -19.36
CA GLY A 234 -5.24 -11.41 -20.20
C GLY A 234 -6.21 -12.27 -21.00
N CYS A 235 -5.73 -13.40 -21.52
CA CYS A 235 -6.57 -14.34 -22.26
C CYS A 235 -7.60 -15.03 -21.35
N GLU A 236 -7.21 -15.42 -20.14
CA GLU A 236 -8.08 -16.10 -19.19
C GLU A 236 -9.28 -15.22 -18.82
N LEU A 237 -9.07 -13.94 -18.55
CA LEU A 237 -10.16 -12.98 -18.29
C LEU A 237 -11.06 -12.81 -19.51
N LEU A 238 -10.48 -12.70 -20.71
CA LEU A 238 -11.22 -12.56 -21.97
C LEU A 238 -12.11 -13.79 -22.23
N ARG A 239 -11.52 -14.98 -22.18
CA ARG A 239 -12.23 -16.24 -22.46
C ARG A 239 -13.26 -16.58 -21.40
N ALA A 240 -12.99 -16.30 -20.14
CA ALA A 240 -13.97 -16.49 -19.07
C ALA A 240 -15.23 -15.62 -19.32
N LEU A 241 -15.03 -14.35 -19.64
CA LEU A 241 -16.14 -13.43 -19.92
C LEU A 241 -16.92 -13.84 -21.17
N GLU A 242 -16.23 -14.15 -22.27
CA GLU A 242 -16.85 -14.62 -23.51
C GLU A 242 -17.63 -15.93 -23.29
N HIS A 243 -17.05 -16.89 -22.59
CA HIS A 243 -17.68 -18.17 -22.30
C HIS A 243 -18.95 -17.98 -21.48
N ARG A 244 -18.90 -17.13 -20.46
CA ARG A 244 -20.07 -16.86 -19.62
C ARG A 244 -21.18 -16.14 -20.41
N GLN A 245 -20.83 -15.16 -21.24
CA GLN A 245 -21.79 -14.49 -22.11
C GLN A 245 -22.41 -15.43 -23.16
N ALA A 246 -21.66 -16.42 -23.65
CA ALA A 246 -22.16 -17.38 -24.61
C ALA A 246 -23.06 -18.46 -23.98
N THR A 247 -22.72 -18.94 -22.78
CA THR A 247 -23.46 -20.01 -22.10
C THR A 247 -24.63 -19.50 -21.28
N GLU A 248 -24.57 -18.25 -20.82
CA GLU A 248 -25.63 -17.58 -20.06
C GLU A 248 -25.89 -16.17 -20.64
N PRO A 249 -26.49 -16.05 -21.83
CA PRO A 249 -26.65 -14.74 -22.50
C PRO A 249 -27.47 -13.72 -21.69
N GLU A 250 -28.40 -14.19 -20.85
CA GLU A 250 -29.25 -13.35 -19.97
C GLU A 250 -28.58 -13.01 -18.63
N SER A 251 -27.32 -13.41 -18.40
CA SER A 251 -26.62 -13.22 -17.12
C SER A 251 -26.13 -11.79 -16.88
N ASN A 252 -26.05 -10.96 -17.92
CA ASN A 252 -25.56 -9.58 -17.87
C ASN A 252 -24.14 -9.43 -17.30
N TYR A 253 -23.23 -10.41 -17.48
CA TYR A 253 -21.82 -10.21 -17.16
C TYR A 253 -21.15 -9.31 -18.20
N PHE A 254 -20.52 -8.22 -17.76
CA PHE A 254 -19.85 -7.24 -18.64
C PHE A 254 -18.39 -6.94 -18.24
N LEU A 255 -17.98 -7.43 -17.08
CA LEU A 255 -16.67 -7.20 -16.48
C LEU A 255 -16.16 -8.51 -15.90
N ALA A 256 -14.86 -8.81 -16.09
CA ALA A 256 -14.16 -9.91 -15.46
C ALA A 256 -13.05 -9.38 -14.54
N ALA A 257 -13.11 -9.75 -13.26
CA ALA A 257 -12.18 -9.34 -12.22
C ALA A 257 -11.28 -10.52 -11.80
N PRO A 258 -9.95 -10.32 -11.69
CA PRO A 258 -9.03 -11.37 -11.30
C PRO A 258 -8.98 -11.58 -9.77
N MET A 259 -8.31 -12.65 -9.35
CA MET A 259 -7.83 -12.77 -7.97
C MET A 259 -6.66 -11.82 -7.72
N LEU A 260 -6.81 -10.96 -6.72
CA LEU A 260 -5.79 -9.97 -6.36
C LEU A 260 -4.93 -10.42 -5.19
N TYR A 261 -3.62 -10.29 -5.39
CA TYR A 261 -2.60 -10.48 -4.38
C TYR A 261 -1.90 -9.15 -4.08
N GLU A 262 -1.26 -9.07 -2.93
CA GLU A 262 -0.42 -7.96 -2.49
C GLU A 262 0.94 -8.51 -2.11
N SER A 263 1.98 -7.89 -2.65
CA SER A 263 3.37 -8.21 -2.32
C SER A 263 3.77 -7.60 -0.99
N LYS A 264 4.46 -8.41 -0.18
CA LYS A 264 5.03 -7.98 1.10
C LYS A 264 6.53 -7.79 1.00
N MET A 265 7.09 -7.08 1.98
CA MET A 265 8.54 -6.86 2.11
C MET A 265 9.35 -8.17 2.19
N ASP A 266 8.76 -9.26 2.69
CA ASP A 266 9.40 -10.58 2.75
C ASP A 266 9.27 -11.40 1.45
N GLY A 267 8.78 -10.78 0.37
CA GLY A 267 8.50 -11.42 -0.91
C GLY A 267 7.27 -12.34 -0.90
N SER A 268 6.53 -12.44 0.21
CA SER A 268 5.30 -13.23 0.24
C SER A 268 4.14 -12.50 -0.44
N LEU A 269 3.23 -13.28 -1.02
CA LEU A 269 1.97 -12.77 -1.57
C LEU A 269 0.84 -13.04 -0.60
N ALA A 270 -0.03 -12.08 -0.36
CA ALA A 270 -1.25 -12.22 0.45
C ALA A 270 -2.47 -11.78 -0.35
N ALA A 271 -3.68 -12.24 0.00
CA ALA A 271 -4.89 -11.78 -0.67
C ALA A 271 -5.08 -10.27 -0.43
N HIS A 272 -5.27 -9.51 -1.50
CA HIS A 272 -5.44 -8.06 -1.43
C HIS A 272 -6.89 -7.71 -1.06
N ALA A 273 -7.86 -8.16 -1.85
CA ALA A 273 -9.23 -7.70 -1.71
C ALA A 273 -10.02 -8.53 -0.70
N THR A 274 -10.47 -7.88 0.37
CA THR A 274 -11.09 -8.56 1.53
C THR A 274 -12.52 -8.11 1.81
N GLN A 275 -13.04 -7.14 1.05
CA GLN A 275 -14.33 -6.52 1.28
C GLN A 275 -15.45 -7.55 1.03
N SER A 276 -16.55 -7.43 1.78
CA SER A 276 -17.73 -8.28 1.61
C SER A 276 -18.97 -7.63 2.21
N ASN A 277 -20.14 -8.20 1.94
CA ASN A 277 -21.39 -7.84 2.61
C ASN A 277 -21.74 -6.36 2.42
N LEU A 278 -21.70 -5.91 1.15
CA LEU A 278 -22.10 -4.55 0.77
C LEU A 278 -23.61 -4.39 0.98
N ARG A 279 -24.01 -3.44 1.83
CA ARG A 279 -25.38 -3.30 2.33
C ARG A 279 -25.74 -1.87 2.69
N LEU A 280 -27.03 -1.61 2.88
CA LEU A 280 -27.54 -0.42 3.55
C LEU A 280 -27.79 -0.70 5.03
N VAL A 281 -27.43 0.26 5.87
CA VAL A 281 -27.76 0.28 7.30
C VAL A 281 -28.55 1.55 7.57
N LYS A 282 -29.70 1.42 8.21
CA LYS A 282 -30.46 2.57 8.72
C LYS A 282 -29.81 3.05 10.02
N ASP A 283 -29.60 4.35 10.13
CA ASP A 283 -28.94 4.95 11.29
C ASP A 283 -29.55 6.34 11.62
N GLY A 284 -29.03 6.98 12.67
CA GLY A 284 -29.46 8.31 13.10
C GLY A 284 -28.80 9.46 12.36
N SER A 285 -28.14 9.20 11.22
CA SER A 285 -27.46 10.25 10.45
C SER A 285 -28.46 11.18 9.76
N ALA A 286 -28.00 12.34 9.27
CA ALA A 286 -28.85 13.31 8.57
C ALA A 286 -29.56 12.73 7.31
N LEU A 287 -28.97 11.71 6.68
CA LEU A 287 -29.55 11.02 5.53
C LEU A 287 -30.32 9.75 5.92
N GLY A 288 -30.28 9.38 7.21
CA GLY A 288 -30.96 8.21 7.80
C GLY A 288 -30.43 6.84 7.35
N MET A 289 -29.45 6.80 6.45
CA MET A 289 -28.87 5.59 5.89
C MET A 289 -27.39 5.75 5.56
N THR A 290 -26.62 4.69 5.79
CA THR A 290 -25.20 4.56 5.41
C THR A 290 -25.00 3.31 4.56
N VAL A 291 -24.16 3.40 3.54
CA VAL A 291 -23.62 2.25 2.79
C VAL A 291 -22.51 1.62 3.62
N HIS A 292 -22.63 0.33 3.97
CA HIS A 292 -21.62 -0.41 4.73
C HIS A 292 -21.05 -1.56 3.92
N HIS A 293 -19.79 -1.89 4.20
CA HIS A 293 -19.15 -3.16 3.84
C HIS A 293 -18.26 -3.64 4.99
N ASP A 294 -17.90 -4.91 4.98
CA ASP A 294 -17.08 -5.54 6.02
C ASP A 294 -15.73 -6.00 5.47
N HIS A 295 -14.72 -6.11 6.34
CA HIS A 295 -13.53 -6.91 6.05
C HIS A 295 -13.79 -8.40 6.32
N SER A 296 -13.55 -9.23 5.33
CA SER A 296 -13.69 -10.68 5.40
C SER A 296 -12.35 -11.35 5.69
N LEU A 297 -12.20 -11.86 6.92
CA LEU A 297 -11.05 -12.68 7.29
C LEU A 297 -10.91 -13.92 6.39
N ARG A 298 -12.02 -14.53 5.97
CA ARG A 298 -12.00 -15.66 5.03
C ARG A 298 -11.38 -15.27 3.69
N ARG A 299 -11.73 -14.10 3.15
CA ARG A 299 -11.10 -13.59 1.90
C ARG A 299 -9.63 -13.21 2.13
N ALA A 300 -9.30 -12.60 3.28
CA ALA A 300 -7.93 -12.23 3.63
C ALA A 300 -6.98 -13.43 3.74
N LEU A 301 -7.49 -14.59 4.16
CA LEU A 301 -6.72 -15.82 4.28
C LEU A 301 -6.62 -16.63 2.98
N ASN A 302 -7.22 -16.15 1.88
CA ASN A 302 -7.28 -16.86 0.61
C ASN A 302 -5.88 -17.12 0.03
N ARG A 303 -5.67 -18.32 -0.54
CA ARG A 303 -4.45 -18.72 -1.25
C ARG A 303 -4.69 -19.10 -2.72
N GLY A 304 -5.80 -18.64 -3.31
CA GLY A 304 -6.13 -18.75 -4.73
C GLY A 304 -7.18 -19.80 -5.04
N ASN A 305 -7.05 -20.99 -4.45
CA ASN A 305 -7.93 -22.13 -4.74
C ASN A 305 -9.16 -22.21 -3.81
N ASP A 306 -9.38 -21.22 -2.95
CA ASP A 306 -10.43 -21.26 -1.92
C ASP A 306 -11.79 -20.79 -2.41
N PHE A 307 -11.82 -20.15 -3.58
CA PHE A 307 -13.01 -19.58 -4.20
C PHE A 307 -13.16 -20.08 -5.62
N LYS A 308 -14.40 -20.37 -6.00
CA LYS A 308 -14.76 -20.75 -7.36
C LYS A 308 -15.06 -19.50 -8.17
N GLU A 309 -14.95 -19.64 -9.49
CA GLU A 309 -15.46 -18.64 -10.42
C GLU A 309 -16.96 -18.41 -10.17
N GLY A 310 -17.41 -17.15 -10.27
CA GLY A 310 -18.80 -16.78 -10.05
C GLY A 310 -18.98 -15.27 -9.94
N GLU A 311 -20.12 -14.84 -9.43
CA GLU A 311 -20.43 -13.40 -9.31
C GLU A 311 -19.59 -12.72 -8.22
N GLN A 312 -18.95 -11.60 -8.56
CA GLN A 312 -18.38 -10.67 -7.59
C GLN A 312 -19.37 -9.56 -7.26
N ALA A 313 -20.23 -9.81 -6.27
CA ALA A 313 -21.29 -8.86 -5.97
C ALA A 313 -20.80 -7.63 -5.20
N ASP A 314 -19.83 -7.75 -4.29
CA ASP A 314 -19.64 -6.77 -3.20
C ASP A 314 -18.73 -5.58 -3.50
N PHE A 315 -17.80 -5.68 -4.45
CA PHE A 315 -16.82 -4.62 -4.76
C PHE A 315 -16.10 -4.91 -6.08
N ILE A 316 -15.40 -3.93 -6.65
CA ILE A 316 -14.45 -4.12 -7.76
C ILE A 316 -13.19 -3.32 -7.47
N GLU A 317 -12.09 -4.00 -7.20
CA GLU A 317 -10.82 -3.30 -7.04
C GLU A 317 -10.31 -2.80 -8.39
N ASP A 318 -9.71 -1.62 -8.38
CA ASP A 318 -9.37 -0.87 -9.57
C ASP A 318 -7.96 -1.16 -10.13
N HIS A 319 -7.16 -1.98 -9.44
CA HIS A 319 -5.81 -2.34 -9.87
C HIS A 319 -5.75 -3.00 -11.25
N GLY A 320 -6.75 -3.82 -11.59
CA GLY A 320 -6.83 -4.44 -12.90
C GLY A 320 -8.06 -5.29 -13.13
N PHE A 321 -8.73 -5.08 -14.26
CA PHE A 321 -9.86 -5.90 -14.70
C PHE A 321 -10.13 -5.73 -16.20
N LEU A 322 -10.84 -6.71 -16.78
CA LEU A 322 -11.31 -6.64 -18.16
C LEU A 322 -12.77 -6.17 -18.19
N ILE A 323 -13.10 -5.23 -19.07
CA ILE A 323 -14.46 -4.70 -19.24
C ILE A 323 -14.81 -4.56 -20.72
N GLN A 324 -16.09 -4.68 -21.06
CA GLN A 324 -16.58 -4.25 -22.38
C GLN A 324 -16.37 -2.74 -22.57
N THR A 325 -15.76 -2.37 -23.70
CA THR A 325 -15.28 -1.00 -23.96
C THR A 325 -16.39 0.04 -23.88
N ASP A 326 -17.59 -0.26 -24.37
CA ASP A 326 -18.74 0.66 -24.37
C ASP A 326 -19.28 0.94 -22.96
N LYS A 327 -18.96 0.11 -21.96
CA LYS A 327 -19.40 0.27 -20.57
C LYS A 327 -18.50 1.16 -19.73
N ILE A 328 -17.27 1.44 -20.18
CA ILE A 328 -16.27 2.21 -19.44
C ILE A 328 -16.83 3.57 -18.99
N LYS A 329 -17.46 4.32 -19.90
CA LYS A 329 -17.99 5.66 -19.59
C LYS A 329 -19.08 5.64 -18.51
N THR A 330 -19.83 4.54 -18.41
CA THR A 330 -20.87 4.38 -17.39
C THR A 330 -20.26 3.99 -16.05
N VAL A 331 -19.41 2.97 -16.03
CA VAL A 331 -18.85 2.38 -14.79
C VAL A 331 -17.79 3.27 -14.15
N ILE A 332 -16.92 3.89 -14.96
CA ILE A 332 -15.76 4.64 -14.47
C ILE A 332 -16.14 6.09 -14.24
N ASP A 333 -16.24 6.49 -12.97
CA ASP A 333 -16.46 7.86 -12.53
C ASP A 333 -15.17 8.49 -11.97
N PRO A 334 -14.49 9.37 -12.74
CA PRO A 334 -13.25 10.00 -12.30
C PRO A 334 -13.37 10.81 -11.01
N SER A 335 -14.57 11.29 -10.65
CA SER A 335 -14.81 12.07 -9.42
C SER A 335 -14.98 11.18 -8.18
N ALA A 336 -15.13 9.86 -8.37
CA ALA A 336 -15.24 8.87 -7.31
C ALA A 336 -13.89 8.21 -6.93
N SER A 337 -12.76 8.70 -7.46
CA SER A 337 -11.45 8.05 -7.36
C SER A 337 -10.72 8.29 -6.02
N PHE A 338 -9.66 7.50 -5.76
CA PHE A 338 -8.65 7.58 -4.68
C PHE A 338 -8.94 6.91 -3.33
N THR A 339 -10.18 6.55 -3.01
CA THR A 339 -10.53 5.98 -1.69
C THR A 339 -11.68 4.99 -1.75
N LEU A 340 -12.76 5.29 -2.47
CA LEU A 340 -14.01 4.51 -2.46
C LEU A 340 -14.52 4.17 -3.88
N GLU A 341 -13.66 4.29 -4.90
CA GLU A 341 -13.98 3.99 -6.29
C GLU A 341 -14.55 2.58 -6.48
N TYR A 342 -14.06 1.61 -5.71
CA TYR A 342 -14.51 0.24 -5.77
C TYR A 342 -15.98 0.05 -5.35
N LEU A 343 -16.50 0.93 -4.48
CA LEU A 343 -17.92 0.95 -4.10
C LEU A 343 -18.76 1.61 -5.19
N ASP A 344 -18.28 2.72 -5.74
CA ASP A 344 -18.99 3.44 -6.80
C ASP A 344 -19.15 2.57 -8.07
N MET A 345 -18.07 1.90 -8.47
CA MET A 345 -18.08 1.02 -9.64
C MET A 345 -19.08 -0.13 -9.47
N ILE A 346 -19.05 -0.84 -8.33
CA ILE A 346 -19.95 -1.99 -8.13
C ILE A 346 -21.41 -1.55 -7.99
N MET A 347 -21.68 -0.43 -7.31
CA MET A 347 -23.03 0.11 -7.18
C MET A 347 -23.57 0.59 -8.53
N THR A 348 -22.74 1.24 -9.35
CA THR A 348 -23.10 1.66 -10.71
C THR A 348 -23.39 0.45 -11.60
N ILE A 349 -22.61 -0.63 -11.48
CA ILE A 349 -22.83 -1.88 -12.21
C ILE A 349 -24.17 -2.51 -11.82
N ARG A 350 -24.46 -2.63 -10.52
CA ARG A 350 -25.75 -3.15 -10.03
C ARG A 350 -26.92 -2.27 -10.48
N ALA A 351 -26.76 -0.94 -10.46
CA ALA A 351 -27.78 0.01 -10.90
C ALA A 351 -28.12 -0.09 -12.38
N ASN A 352 -27.24 -0.66 -13.20
CA ASN A 352 -27.50 -0.96 -14.61
C ASN A 352 -27.90 -2.43 -14.85
N ASN A 353 -28.20 -3.19 -13.79
CA ASN A 353 -28.48 -4.63 -13.84
C ASN A 353 -27.35 -5.44 -14.52
N TRP A 354 -26.10 -5.00 -14.34
CA TRP A 354 -24.91 -5.68 -14.82
C TRP A 354 -24.22 -6.46 -13.71
N LYS A 355 -23.36 -7.41 -14.10
CA LYS A 355 -22.63 -8.29 -13.19
C LYS A 355 -21.13 -8.34 -13.50
N VAL A 356 -20.39 -8.69 -12.46
CA VAL A 356 -18.95 -8.92 -12.50
C VAL A 356 -18.66 -10.40 -12.34
N LEU A 357 -17.89 -10.97 -13.27
CA LEU A 357 -17.39 -12.31 -13.17
C LEU A 357 -16.06 -12.31 -12.41
N PHE A 358 -16.02 -12.94 -11.25
CA PHE A 358 -14.78 -13.23 -10.53
C PHE A 358 -14.09 -14.43 -11.17
N VAL A 359 -12.86 -14.25 -11.65
CA VAL A 359 -12.06 -15.27 -12.33
C VAL A 359 -10.82 -15.60 -11.50
N PRO A 360 -10.89 -16.53 -10.52
CA PRO A 360 -9.80 -16.78 -9.58
C PRO A 360 -8.55 -17.41 -10.22
N SER A 361 -8.68 -18.02 -11.39
CA SER A 361 -7.57 -18.56 -12.18
C SER A 361 -6.70 -17.45 -12.80
N ALA A 362 -7.25 -16.27 -13.07
CA ALA A 362 -6.50 -15.09 -13.48
C ALA A 362 -6.01 -14.35 -12.23
N ARG A 363 -4.69 -14.23 -12.06
CA ARG A 363 -4.10 -13.66 -10.84
C ARG A 363 -3.31 -12.39 -11.13
N LEU A 364 -3.55 -11.37 -10.33
CA LEU A 364 -2.92 -10.06 -10.44
C LEU A 364 -2.29 -9.67 -9.09
N GLU A 365 -1.08 -9.13 -9.12
CA GLU A 365 -0.32 -8.67 -7.96
C GLU A 365 -0.36 -7.14 -7.90
N PHE A 366 -0.90 -6.60 -6.81
CA PHE A 366 -0.67 -5.23 -6.39
C PHE A 366 0.75 -5.09 -5.85
N ARG A 367 1.55 -4.26 -6.53
CA ARG A 367 2.94 -4.01 -6.21
C ARG A 367 3.32 -2.55 -6.44
N ILE A 368 3.99 -1.97 -5.44
CA ILE A 368 4.69 -0.68 -5.54
C ILE A 368 6.12 -0.91 -5.07
N THR A 369 7.00 -1.31 -5.99
CA THR A 369 8.42 -1.60 -5.70
C THR A 369 9.37 -0.58 -6.29
N GLU A 370 8.94 0.12 -7.34
CA GLU A 370 9.72 1.17 -7.99
C GLU A 370 9.15 2.53 -7.59
N PHE A 371 9.50 2.97 -6.39
CA PHE A 371 9.10 4.27 -5.84
C PHE A 371 10.36 5.11 -5.62
N SER A 372 10.41 6.29 -6.24
CA SER A 372 11.52 7.23 -6.11
C SER A 372 11.04 8.56 -5.56
N TRP A 373 11.99 9.47 -5.27
CA TRP A 373 11.68 10.82 -4.81
C TRP A 373 10.70 11.55 -5.75
N ARG A 374 10.69 11.22 -7.05
CA ARG A 374 9.80 11.81 -8.06
C ARG A 374 8.33 11.57 -7.78
N ASP A 375 8.03 10.49 -7.06
CA ASP A 375 6.67 10.04 -6.78
C ASP A 375 6.07 10.73 -5.56
N ILE A 376 6.91 11.16 -4.61
CA ILE A 376 6.47 11.76 -3.34
C ILE A 376 5.46 12.90 -3.56
N PRO A 377 5.74 13.94 -4.37
CA PRO A 377 4.83 15.07 -4.48
C PRO A 377 3.46 14.66 -5.02
N TYR A 378 3.44 13.74 -6.00
CA TYR A 378 2.20 13.27 -6.59
C TYR A 378 1.42 12.37 -5.62
N PHE A 379 2.12 11.43 -4.98
CA PHE A 379 1.56 10.49 -4.02
C PHE A 379 0.95 11.20 -2.81
N MET A 380 1.62 12.23 -2.27
CA MET A 380 1.14 13.01 -1.12
C MET A 380 -0.15 13.78 -1.42
N TYR A 381 -0.31 14.33 -2.62
CA TYR A 381 -1.58 14.98 -3.00
C TYR A 381 -2.71 13.96 -3.11
N LYS A 382 -2.48 12.85 -3.82
CA LYS A 382 -3.52 11.86 -4.11
C LYS A 382 -4.02 11.15 -2.86
N ARG A 383 -3.11 10.88 -1.92
CA ARG A 383 -3.43 10.28 -0.61
C ARG A 383 -3.62 11.35 0.47
N SER A 384 -3.93 12.59 0.08
CA SER A 384 -4.28 13.65 1.03
C SER A 384 -5.68 13.45 1.59
N GLU A 385 -5.89 13.93 2.82
CA GLU A 385 -7.21 13.95 3.45
C GLU A 385 -8.21 14.73 2.57
N ALA A 386 -7.82 15.89 2.05
CA ALA A 386 -8.69 16.73 1.23
C ALA A 386 -9.26 15.99 0.00
N THR A 387 -8.43 15.23 -0.70
CA THR A 387 -8.86 14.41 -1.84
C THR A 387 -9.82 13.31 -1.41
N ALA A 388 -9.47 12.54 -0.37
CA ALA A 388 -10.28 11.42 0.11
C ALA A 388 -11.67 11.85 0.63
N HIS A 389 -11.70 12.92 1.42
CA HIS A 389 -12.93 13.53 1.92
C HIS A 389 -13.79 14.11 0.80
N GLY A 390 -13.16 14.76 -0.19
CA GLY A 390 -13.86 15.25 -1.38
C GLY A 390 -14.53 14.12 -2.17
N THR A 391 -13.86 12.97 -2.34
CA THR A 391 -14.44 11.77 -2.94
C THR A 391 -15.63 11.26 -2.13
N ARG A 392 -15.51 11.21 -0.80
CA ARG A 392 -16.61 10.76 0.07
C ARG A 392 -17.82 11.69 -0.06
N ASP A 393 -17.63 13.00 -0.03
CA ASP A 393 -18.71 13.99 -0.19
C ASP A 393 -19.39 13.87 -1.57
N TYR A 394 -18.59 13.61 -2.61
CA TYR A 394 -19.10 13.33 -3.94
C TYR A 394 -20.01 12.10 -3.95
N LEU A 395 -19.59 11.00 -3.32
CA LEU A 395 -20.39 9.78 -3.23
C LEU A 395 -21.66 9.96 -2.40
N ILE A 396 -21.57 10.69 -1.29
CA ILE A 396 -22.74 11.06 -0.48
C ILE A 396 -23.75 11.82 -1.33
N SER A 397 -23.29 12.83 -2.08
CA SER A 397 -24.14 13.61 -2.99
C SER A 397 -24.71 12.76 -4.13
N LYS A 398 -23.94 11.81 -4.68
CA LYS A 398 -24.34 10.98 -5.83
C LYS A 398 -25.41 9.97 -5.44
N TRP A 399 -25.19 9.28 -4.34
CA TRP A 399 -26.00 8.13 -3.93
C TRP A 399 -27.08 8.47 -2.91
N GLY A 400 -27.00 9.64 -2.26
CA GLY A 400 -28.00 10.06 -1.27
C GLY A 400 -27.97 9.21 0.01
N ALA A 401 -26.80 8.68 0.36
CA ALA A 401 -26.56 7.94 1.59
C ALA A 401 -25.16 8.27 2.12
N ASN A 402 -24.95 8.10 3.41
CA ASN A 402 -23.62 8.24 4.01
C ASN A 402 -22.70 7.10 3.57
N PHE A 403 -21.39 7.38 3.61
CA PHE A 403 -20.34 6.41 3.31
C PHE A 403 -19.39 6.31 4.50
N PRO A 404 -18.81 5.12 4.74
CA PRO A 404 -17.99 4.92 5.90
C PRO A 404 -16.69 5.69 5.75
N ASN A 405 -16.21 6.21 6.88
CA ASN A 405 -14.84 6.68 6.95
C ASN A 405 -13.91 5.47 7.14
N THR A 406 -13.24 5.04 6.08
CA THR A 406 -12.37 3.86 6.13
C THR A 406 -10.96 4.15 6.64
N GLY A 407 -10.58 5.43 6.78
CA GLY A 407 -9.18 5.83 7.02
C GLY A 407 -8.21 5.39 5.92
N PHE A 408 -8.73 4.93 4.77
CA PHE A 408 -7.95 4.18 3.79
C PHE A 408 -6.77 4.97 3.22
N TRP A 409 -6.97 6.26 2.99
CA TRP A 409 -5.93 7.14 2.48
C TRP A 409 -4.75 7.26 3.46
N THR A 410 -5.00 7.35 4.77
CA THR A 410 -3.94 7.54 5.76
C THR A 410 -3.11 6.28 5.93
N TYR A 411 -3.72 5.09 6.05
CA TYR A 411 -2.92 3.89 6.25
C TYR A 411 -2.13 3.51 4.99
N ILE A 412 -2.68 3.70 3.78
CA ILE A 412 -1.95 3.45 2.53
C ILE A 412 -0.79 4.43 2.39
N LYS A 413 -1.03 5.72 2.65
CA LYS A 413 0.01 6.77 2.66
C LYS A 413 1.21 6.35 3.51
N TYR A 414 0.97 5.96 4.77
CA TYR A 414 2.04 5.60 5.69
C TYR A 414 2.68 4.24 5.37
N THR A 415 1.91 3.24 4.96
CA THR A 415 2.44 1.90 4.64
C THR A 415 3.43 1.93 3.47
N ILE A 416 3.27 2.87 2.53
CA ILE A 416 4.20 3.06 1.41
C ILE A 416 5.33 4.01 1.81
N ILE A 417 5.01 5.24 2.24
CA ILE A 417 6.03 6.28 2.44
C ILE A 417 7.03 5.93 3.55
N GLU A 418 6.63 5.16 4.55
CA GLU A 418 7.51 4.81 5.69
C GLU A 418 8.72 3.95 5.29
N GLN A 419 8.68 3.34 4.09
CA GLN A 419 9.76 2.50 3.58
C GLN A 419 10.90 3.33 2.96
N HIS A 420 10.69 4.63 2.74
CA HIS A 420 11.56 5.46 1.92
C HIS A 420 12.43 6.44 2.73
N LEU A 421 13.73 6.45 2.40
CA LEU A 421 14.75 7.32 2.98
C LEU A 421 15.67 7.87 1.88
N TYR A 422 15.67 9.20 1.73
CA TYR A 422 16.58 9.92 0.85
C TYR A 422 17.55 10.74 1.69
N ARG A 423 18.83 10.45 1.55
CA ARG A 423 19.92 11.12 2.23
C ARG A 423 21.19 11.00 1.39
N ASP A 424 22.03 12.03 1.39
CA ASP A 424 23.29 11.97 0.66
C ASP A 424 24.21 10.85 1.18
N GLY A 425 24.77 10.05 0.26
CA GLY A 425 25.70 8.96 0.56
C GLY A 425 25.09 7.73 1.26
N LYS A 426 23.78 7.70 1.54
CA LYS A 426 23.07 6.56 2.18
C LYS A 426 21.64 6.41 1.63
N GLY A 427 20.94 5.32 1.97
CA GLY A 427 19.55 5.12 1.55
C GLY A 427 19.39 4.94 0.03
N GLU A 428 18.25 5.36 -0.51
CA GLU A 428 17.94 5.18 -1.94
C GLU A 428 18.86 5.97 -2.87
N CYS A 429 19.45 7.07 -2.38
CA CYS A 429 20.47 7.81 -3.13
C CYS A 429 21.70 6.95 -3.45
N ALA A 430 22.06 6.00 -2.57
CA ALA A 430 23.22 5.14 -2.77
C ALA A 430 22.99 4.09 -3.88
N ALA A 431 21.75 3.64 -4.07
CA ALA A 431 21.37 2.64 -5.07
C ALA A 431 21.46 3.16 -6.53
N VAL A 432 21.50 4.49 -6.73
CA VAL A 432 21.59 5.13 -8.06
C VAL A 432 23.04 5.45 -8.46
N GLY A 433 24.03 4.76 -7.88
CA GLY A 433 25.44 4.89 -8.28
C GLY A 433 26.28 5.88 -7.45
N GLY A 434 26.10 5.87 -6.12
CA GLY A 434 27.12 6.37 -5.19
C GLY A 434 27.27 7.90 -5.04
N GLY A 435 26.28 8.69 -5.43
CA GLY A 435 26.29 10.16 -5.31
C GLY A 435 25.25 10.74 -4.34
N SER A 436 25.43 12.01 -3.97
CA SER A 436 24.46 12.83 -3.24
C SER A 436 23.22 13.11 -4.13
N CYS A 437 22.17 12.28 -4.00
CA CYS A 437 21.00 12.44 -4.86
C CYS A 437 20.12 13.64 -4.48
N LEU A 438 20.25 14.18 -3.26
CA LEU A 438 19.55 15.39 -2.85
C LEU A 438 20.32 16.66 -3.21
N ASP A 439 21.64 16.75 -2.97
CA ASP A 439 22.39 17.97 -3.36
C ASP A 439 22.50 18.15 -4.87
N SER A 440 22.51 17.05 -5.64
CA SER A 440 22.50 17.11 -7.11
C SER A 440 21.12 17.43 -7.70
N MET A 441 20.07 17.40 -6.89
CA MET A 441 18.71 17.68 -7.31
C MET A 441 18.49 19.18 -7.54
N ARG A 442 17.71 19.53 -8.56
CA ARG A 442 17.29 20.92 -8.78
C ARG A 442 16.52 21.43 -7.56
N TRP A 443 16.75 22.68 -7.20
CA TRP A 443 16.10 23.30 -6.04
C TRP A 443 14.57 23.11 -6.01
N LYS A 444 13.87 23.25 -7.14
CA LYS A 444 12.40 23.11 -7.18
C LYS A 444 11.91 21.72 -6.82
N ASP A 445 12.69 20.69 -7.17
CA ASP A 445 12.36 19.30 -6.93
C ASP A 445 12.59 19.00 -5.42
N GLN A 446 13.66 19.54 -4.82
CA GLN A 446 13.85 19.55 -3.37
C GLN A 446 12.69 20.27 -2.66
N ALA A 447 12.29 21.45 -3.15
CA ALA A 447 11.16 22.20 -2.60
C ALA A 447 9.87 21.37 -2.63
N SER A 448 9.57 20.67 -3.74
CA SER A 448 8.39 19.81 -3.83
C SER A 448 8.35 18.70 -2.77
N LEU A 449 9.52 18.18 -2.37
CA LEU A 449 9.63 17.20 -1.27
C LEU A 449 9.36 17.86 0.09
N VAL A 450 9.87 19.06 0.31
CA VAL A 450 9.63 19.84 1.54
C VAL A 450 8.13 20.13 1.70
N PHE A 451 7.47 20.66 0.68
CA PHE A 451 6.02 20.89 0.73
C PHE A 451 5.25 19.55 0.86
N GLY A 452 5.71 18.50 0.17
CA GLY A 452 5.15 17.15 0.30
C GLY A 452 5.22 16.60 1.73
N PHE A 453 6.27 16.91 2.49
CA PHE A 453 6.38 16.53 3.90
C PHE A 453 5.29 17.18 4.76
N PHE A 454 5.01 18.47 4.59
CA PHE A 454 3.91 19.12 5.32
C PHE A 454 2.54 18.60 4.86
N GLN A 455 2.38 18.27 3.58
CA GLN A 455 1.19 17.58 3.06
C GLN A 455 1.01 16.19 3.69
N MET A 456 2.11 15.47 3.91
CA MET A 456 2.13 14.15 4.56
C MET A 456 1.64 14.24 6.00
N ALA A 457 2.13 15.22 6.75
CA ALA A 457 1.80 15.44 8.16
C ALA A 457 0.31 15.72 8.37
N GLY A 458 -0.31 16.50 7.48
CA GLY A 458 -1.75 16.77 7.51
C GLY A 458 -2.16 18.17 7.03
N TYR A 459 -1.20 19.03 6.69
CA TYR A 459 -1.50 20.35 6.10
C TYR A 459 -2.01 20.21 4.67
N ASN A 460 -2.91 21.08 4.24
CA ASN A 460 -3.54 21.02 2.92
C ASN A 460 -3.70 22.39 2.23
N ARG A 461 -3.23 23.46 2.88
CA ARG A 461 -3.19 24.84 2.35
C ARG A 461 -1.84 25.48 2.62
N TYR A 462 -1.43 26.33 1.68
CA TYR A 462 -0.15 27.05 1.72
C TYR A 462 -0.36 28.51 1.37
N ALA A 463 0.20 29.42 2.17
CA ALA A 463 0.20 30.85 1.87
C ALA A 463 1.29 31.18 0.85
N VAL A 464 0.87 31.50 -0.39
CA VAL A 464 1.74 31.86 -1.50
C VAL A 464 1.38 33.25 -2.01
N ASN A 465 2.30 34.20 -1.89
CA ASN A 465 2.12 35.61 -2.29
C ASN A 465 0.84 36.23 -1.69
N GLY A 466 0.56 35.96 -0.41
CA GLY A 466 -0.63 36.47 0.29
C GLY A 466 -1.95 35.80 -0.11
N LYS A 467 -1.92 34.74 -0.94
CA LYS A 467 -3.09 33.91 -1.27
C LYS A 467 -2.92 32.50 -0.75
N GLU A 468 -3.98 31.93 -0.20
CA GLU A 468 -4.01 30.52 0.14
C GLU A 468 -4.26 29.67 -1.11
N VAL A 469 -3.45 28.63 -1.28
CA VAL A 469 -3.52 27.69 -2.41
C VAL A 469 -3.37 26.26 -1.91
N ASP A 470 -3.86 25.29 -2.69
CA ASP A 470 -3.64 23.88 -2.39
C ASP A 470 -2.25 23.39 -2.83
N PHE A 471 -1.90 22.16 -2.48
CA PHE A 471 -0.59 21.61 -2.80
C PHE A 471 -0.33 21.47 -4.31
N LEU A 472 -1.35 21.16 -5.13
CA LEU A 472 -1.14 21.06 -6.58
C LEU A 472 -0.85 22.42 -7.21
N ASP A 473 -1.50 23.47 -6.73
CA ASP A 473 -1.18 24.84 -7.15
C ASP A 473 0.26 25.20 -6.79
N VAL A 474 0.76 24.75 -5.63
CA VAL A 474 2.20 24.89 -5.28
C VAL A 474 3.06 24.17 -6.31
N LEU A 475 2.79 22.90 -6.61
CA LEU A 475 3.57 22.12 -7.59
C LEU A 475 3.60 22.79 -8.97
N GLN A 476 2.44 23.25 -9.46
CA GLN A 476 2.35 23.96 -10.73
C GLN A 476 3.12 25.28 -10.72
N ARG A 477 3.16 26.00 -9.60
CA ARG A 477 3.94 27.24 -9.45
C ARG A 477 5.44 26.96 -9.41
N LEU A 478 5.87 25.92 -8.71
CA LEU A 478 7.27 25.48 -8.68
C LEU A 478 7.76 25.11 -10.08
N ASP A 479 6.95 24.38 -10.86
CA ASP A 479 7.26 24.03 -12.25
C ASP A 479 7.33 25.27 -13.16
N ARG A 480 6.61 26.35 -12.83
CA ARG A 480 6.71 27.67 -13.49
C ARG A 480 7.83 28.56 -12.94
N GLY A 481 8.68 28.04 -12.05
CA GLY A 481 9.85 28.74 -11.52
C GLY A 481 9.59 29.66 -10.31
N TRP A 482 8.42 29.58 -9.68
CA TRP A 482 8.16 30.31 -8.43
C TRP A 482 9.03 29.77 -7.29
N SER A 483 9.38 30.64 -6.34
CA SER A 483 10.06 30.29 -5.09
C SER A 483 9.60 31.22 -3.97
N PRO A 484 9.53 30.74 -2.71
CA PRO A 484 9.15 31.58 -1.59
C PRO A 484 10.23 32.63 -1.30
N LYS A 485 9.81 33.86 -0.97
CA LYS A 485 10.68 34.97 -0.55
C LYS A 485 10.65 35.21 0.97
N ALA A 486 9.74 34.53 1.66
CA ALA A 486 9.48 34.64 3.09
C ALA A 486 9.05 33.26 3.61
N PRO A 487 9.01 33.04 4.93
CA PRO A 487 8.46 31.81 5.51
C PRO A 487 7.06 31.53 4.97
N VAL A 488 6.81 30.26 4.64
CA VAL A 488 5.54 29.79 4.10
C VAL A 488 4.68 29.31 5.26
N ALA A 489 3.45 29.84 5.36
CA ALA A 489 2.46 29.30 6.28
C ALA A 489 1.82 28.05 5.67
N ALA A 490 1.91 26.92 6.37
CA ALA A 490 1.17 25.70 6.08
C ALA A 490 -0.01 25.59 7.05
N ARG A 491 -1.20 25.32 6.52
CA ARG A 491 -2.46 25.30 7.27
C ARG A 491 -3.26 24.05 6.96
N ARG A 492 -4.02 23.59 7.94
CA ARG A 492 -5.08 22.60 7.74
C ARG A 492 -6.39 23.36 7.62
N GLU A 493 -7.11 23.12 6.53
CA GLU A 493 -8.47 23.59 6.33
C GLU A 493 -9.40 22.37 6.27
N LEU A 494 -10.38 22.31 7.18
CA LEU A 494 -11.39 21.24 7.23
C LEU A 494 -12.65 21.59 6.43
N VAL A 495 -12.83 22.86 6.09
CA VAL A 495 -14.01 23.35 5.37
C VAL A 495 -14.01 22.82 3.93
N ARG A 496 -15.13 22.19 3.54
CA ARG A 496 -15.32 21.60 2.21
C ARG A 496 -16.43 22.29 1.46
N LYS A 497 -16.26 22.41 0.15
CA LYS A 497 -17.28 22.95 -0.75
C LYS A 497 -18.36 21.90 -0.96
N GLN A 498 -19.62 22.32 -0.90
CA GLN A 498 -20.74 21.46 -1.24
C GLN A 498 -20.61 20.94 -2.68
N VAL A 499 -20.80 19.63 -2.84
CA VAL A 499 -20.90 19.01 -4.17
C VAL A 499 -22.26 19.35 -4.77
N LYS A 500 -22.25 20.03 -5.91
CA LYS A 500 -23.47 20.50 -6.60
C LYS A 500 -23.85 19.68 -7.82
N LYS A 501 -22.90 18.88 -8.35
CA LYS A 501 -23.07 18.12 -9.58
C LYS A 501 -22.41 16.76 -9.41
N THR A 502 -23.17 15.72 -9.70
CA THR A 502 -22.69 14.34 -9.72
C THR A 502 -23.12 13.67 -11.01
N ARG A 503 -22.49 12.54 -11.33
CA ARG A 503 -23.04 11.62 -12.33
C ARG A 503 -24.34 10.99 -11.83
N PRO A 504 -25.20 10.50 -12.75
CA PRO A 504 -26.43 9.80 -12.36
C PRO A 504 -26.11 8.53 -11.56
N ARG A 505 -27.04 8.17 -10.66
CA ARG A 505 -27.05 6.94 -9.87
C ARG A 505 -27.68 5.74 -10.58
N PHE A 506 -28.41 5.98 -11.68
CA PHE A 506 -29.12 4.97 -12.49
C PHE A 506 -30.24 4.15 -11.79
N VAL A 507 -30.57 4.49 -10.54
CA VAL A 507 -31.70 3.90 -9.77
C VAL A 507 -32.44 4.99 -9.01
N ASP A 508 -33.68 4.74 -8.61
CA ASP A 508 -34.45 5.71 -7.82
C ASP A 508 -34.20 5.56 -6.31
N HIS A 509 -34.03 4.31 -5.86
CA HIS A 509 -33.77 3.98 -4.47
C HIS A 509 -32.62 2.99 -4.34
N LEU A 510 -31.69 3.25 -3.42
CA LEU A 510 -30.55 2.35 -3.16
C LEU A 510 -30.96 0.93 -2.76
N SER A 511 -32.16 0.75 -2.19
CA SER A 511 -32.69 -0.56 -1.84
C SER A 511 -32.94 -1.48 -3.04
N GLU A 512 -32.97 -0.93 -4.26
CA GLU A 512 -33.06 -1.72 -5.50
C GLU A 512 -31.76 -2.49 -5.78
N ILE A 513 -30.62 -2.01 -5.27
CA ILE A 513 -29.30 -2.57 -5.56
C ILE A 513 -28.54 -3.04 -4.32
N LEU A 514 -28.93 -2.61 -3.13
CA LEU A 514 -28.28 -2.94 -1.86
C LEU A 514 -29.29 -3.52 -0.87
N PRO A 515 -29.02 -4.71 -0.28
CA PRO A 515 -29.86 -5.25 0.78
C PRO A 515 -29.73 -4.42 2.06
N TYR A 516 -30.80 -4.38 2.86
CA TYR A 516 -30.71 -3.88 4.23
C TYR A 516 -30.03 -4.92 5.13
N GLY A 517 -29.14 -4.47 6.01
CA GLY A 517 -28.56 -5.35 7.03
C GLY A 517 -28.37 -4.68 8.39
N LYS A 518 -27.87 -5.46 9.35
CA LYS A 518 -27.59 -5.03 10.73
C LYS A 518 -26.10 -4.76 10.90
N ALA A 519 -25.73 -3.80 11.74
CA ALA A 519 -24.36 -3.57 12.16
C ALA A 519 -23.92 -4.70 13.11
N LYS A 520 -23.35 -5.80 12.58
CA LYS A 520 -22.99 -6.99 13.37
C LYS A 520 -21.61 -7.60 13.06
N ARG A 521 -20.82 -7.01 12.16
CA ARG A 521 -19.49 -7.52 11.76
C ARG A 521 -18.41 -6.46 12.02
N VAL A 522 -17.13 -6.81 11.84
CA VAL A 522 -16.02 -5.85 11.93
C VAL A 522 -16.19 -4.84 10.81
N GLU A 523 -16.84 -3.73 11.13
CA GLU A 523 -17.19 -2.70 10.16
C GLU A 523 -15.94 -1.92 9.78
N VAL A 524 -15.84 -1.55 8.50
CA VAL A 524 -14.75 -0.72 8.01
C VAL A 524 -15.10 0.72 8.36
N GLY A 525 -14.76 1.15 9.57
CA GLY A 525 -15.08 2.50 10.05
C GLY A 525 -14.09 2.95 11.12
N ILE A 526 -13.46 4.10 10.89
CA ILE A 526 -12.82 4.87 11.96
C ILE A 526 -13.78 5.99 12.38
N GLU A 527 -13.83 6.25 13.68
CA GLU A 527 -14.78 7.19 14.27
C GLU A 527 -14.59 8.62 13.74
N HIS A 528 -13.35 9.06 13.66
CA HIS A 528 -13.02 10.45 13.35
C HIS A 528 -12.63 10.63 11.90
N GLU A 529 -13.32 11.56 11.25
CA GLU A 529 -13.04 11.96 9.87
C GLU A 529 -11.60 12.43 9.68
N TYR A 530 -11.18 13.36 10.54
CA TYR A 530 -9.88 13.99 10.50
C TYR A 530 -9.05 13.49 11.66
N LEU A 531 -7.94 12.83 11.36
CA LEU A 531 -7.07 12.34 12.42
C LEU A 531 -6.23 13.49 12.98
N PRO A 532 -6.08 13.60 14.30
CA PRO A 532 -5.15 14.55 14.91
C PRO A 532 -3.70 14.16 14.58
N PHE A 533 -2.80 15.14 14.62
CA PHE A 533 -1.38 14.91 14.40
C PHE A 533 -0.54 15.94 15.17
N SER A 534 0.73 15.60 15.36
CA SER A 534 1.70 16.51 15.95
C SER A 534 2.98 16.54 15.12
N MET A 535 3.72 17.61 15.24
CA MET A 535 5.06 17.76 14.68
C MET A 535 5.99 18.40 15.70
N ALA A 536 7.28 18.22 15.48
CA ALA A 536 8.31 18.96 16.20
C ALA A 536 9.29 19.59 15.22
N LYS A 537 9.91 20.69 15.66
CA LYS A 537 11.04 21.32 14.99
C LYS A 537 12.20 21.40 15.98
N LEU A 538 13.36 20.89 15.57
CA LEU A 538 14.64 21.09 16.23
C LEU A 538 15.54 21.93 15.33
N ALA A 539 15.94 23.12 15.79
CA ALA A 539 16.87 24.01 15.11
C ALA A 539 18.25 23.90 15.74
N VAL A 540 19.28 23.83 14.90
CA VAL A 540 20.70 23.78 15.30
C VAL A 540 21.53 24.70 14.41
N ASP A 541 22.64 25.21 14.94
CA ASP A 541 23.49 26.19 14.24
C ASP A 541 24.22 25.59 13.04
N THR A 542 24.48 24.27 13.04
CA THR A 542 25.10 23.57 11.91
C THR A 542 24.49 22.17 11.73
N CYS A 543 24.47 21.68 10.50
CA CYS A 543 24.01 20.32 10.20
C CYS A 543 24.87 19.21 10.86
N ASP A 544 26.13 19.51 11.19
CA ASP A 544 27.04 18.56 11.83
C ASP A 544 26.62 18.26 13.29
N ALA A 545 25.89 19.18 13.93
CA ALA A 545 25.28 18.95 15.24
C ALA A 545 24.16 17.89 15.20
N LEU A 546 23.61 17.58 14.01
CA LEU A 546 22.63 16.52 13.85
C LEU A 546 23.33 15.16 13.74
N THR A 547 23.58 14.53 14.89
CA THR A 547 24.15 13.19 14.95
C THR A 547 23.30 12.18 14.15
N PRO A 548 23.87 11.03 13.73
CA PRO A 548 23.10 10.00 13.04
C PRO A 548 21.85 9.53 13.81
N GLU A 549 21.90 9.58 15.15
CA GLU A 549 20.77 9.25 16.01
C GLU A 549 19.66 10.32 15.91
N VAL A 550 20.01 11.60 15.97
CA VAL A 550 19.06 12.72 15.82
C VAL A 550 18.43 12.71 14.43
N GLN A 551 19.24 12.52 13.38
CA GLN A 551 18.75 12.34 12.00
C GLN A 551 17.85 11.12 11.87
N GLY A 552 18.01 10.14 12.76
CA GLY A 552 17.15 8.97 12.91
C GLY A 552 15.73 9.28 13.42
N ALA A 553 15.48 10.47 13.97
CA ALA A 553 14.14 10.94 14.33
C ALA A 553 13.59 11.98 13.34
N CYS A 554 14.45 12.65 12.56
CA CYS A 554 14.02 13.63 11.57
C CYS A 554 13.26 12.98 10.41
N GLY A 555 12.12 13.58 10.04
CA GLY A 555 11.42 13.35 8.79
C GLY A 555 11.94 14.24 7.66
N LEU A 556 12.43 15.44 7.99
CA LEU A 556 13.04 16.38 7.08
C LEU A 556 14.26 17.03 7.73
N VAL A 557 15.36 17.21 7.00
CA VAL A 557 16.45 18.10 7.41
C VAL A 557 16.68 19.14 6.32
N VAL A 558 16.48 20.41 6.66
CA VAL A 558 16.73 21.55 5.78
C VAL A 558 17.96 22.28 6.29
N GLN A 559 18.93 22.51 5.40
CA GLN A 559 20.03 23.44 5.61
C GLN A 559 19.63 24.80 5.03
N GLU A 560 19.65 25.83 5.86
CA GLU A 560 19.37 27.21 5.48
C GLU A 560 20.60 27.89 4.87
N ALA A 561 20.40 29.10 4.34
CA ALA A 561 21.45 29.86 3.65
C ALA A 561 22.63 30.26 4.55
N ASP A 562 22.38 30.44 5.85
CA ASP A 562 23.37 30.78 6.87
C ASP A 562 24.15 29.56 7.40
N GLY A 563 23.82 28.36 6.91
CA GLY A 563 24.43 27.10 7.33
C GLY A 563 23.71 26.41 8.50
N SER A 564 22.75 27.08 9.15
CA SER A 564 21.90 26.50 10.18
C SER A 564 21.01 25.39 9.63
N CYS A 565 20.60 24.46 10.49
CA CYS A 565 19.79 23.33 10.07
C CYS A 565 18.53 23.16 10.92
N ALA A 566 17.42 22.88 10.25
CA ALA A 566 16.14 22.56 10.86
C ALA A 566 15.78 21.10 10.61
N CYS A 567 15.66 20.33 11.68
CA CYS A 567 15.09 18.99 11.70
C CYS A 567 13.59 19.09 11.99
N TRP A 568 12.76 18.69 11.03
CA TRP A 568 11.32 18.54 11.23
C TRP A 568 10.97 17.08 11.47
N ILE A 569 10.09 16.84 12.43
CA ILE A 569 9.69 15.51 12.88
C ILE A 569 8.18 15.39 12.75
N ASN A 570 7.72 14.38 12.02
CA ASN A 570 6.30 14.04 11.92
C ASN A 570 5.92 12.99 12.97
N MET A 571 4.89 13.29 13.77
CA MET A 571 4.41 12.45 14.87
C MET A 571 2.88 12.27 14.76
N PRO A 572 2.40 11.40 13.84
CA PRO A 572 0.98 11.08 13.76
C PRO A 572 0.54 10.34 15.04
N THR A 573 -0.63 10.68 15.58
CA THR A 573 -1.09 10.20 16.90
C THR A 573 -1.28 8.69 17.00
N PHE A 574 -1.47 8.03 15.86
CA PHE A 574 -1.68 6.59 15.79
C PHE A 574 -0.39 5.74 15.70
N LYS A 575 0.77 6.34 15.41
CA LYS A 575 2.02 5.56 15.30
C LYS A 575 2.67 5.42 16.67
N SER A 576 2.46 4.26 17.28
CA SER A 576 2.99 3.92 18.60
C SER A 576 4.26 3.07 18.53
N ASN A 577 4.41 2.25 17.47
CA ASN A 577 5.44 1.20 17.39
C ASN A 577 5.51 0.31 18.66
N SER A 578 4.36 0.10 19.32
CA SER A 578 4.28 -0.66 20.56
C SER A 578 4.63 -2.13 20.36
N LEU A 579 5.02 -2.83 21.45
CA LEU A 579 5.29 -4.27 21.42
C LEU A 579 4.09 -5.07 20.90
N PHE A 580 2.87 -4.63 21.22
CA PHE A 580 1.63 -5.23 20.72
C PHE A 580 1.53 -5.16 19.20
N ILE A 581 1.79 -3.99 18.60
CA ILE A 581 1.73 -3.83 17.14
C ILE A 581 2.82 -4.64 16.44
N ARG A 582 4.04 -4.68 17.01
CA ARG A 582 5.12 -5.53 16.49
C ARG A 582 4.76 -7.02 16.54
N PHE A 583 4.11 -7.46 17.61
CA PHE A 583 3.59 -8.82 17.73
C PHE A 583 2.50 -9.09 16.68
N LEU A 584 1.54 -8.18 16.53
CA LEU A 584 0.47 -8.29 15.54
C LEU A 584 1.02 -8.36 14.12
N ALA A 585 2.05 -7.57 13.79
CA ALA A 585 2.70 -7.60 12.49
C ALA A 585 3.37 -8.96 12.21
N ARG A 586 4.08 -9.52 13.20
CA ARG A 586 4.65 -10.87 13.09
C ARG A 586 3.58 -11.94 12.93
N PHE A 587 2.48 -11.83 13.68
CA PHE A 587 1.36 -12.75 13.57
C PHE A 587 0.67 -12.66 12.20
N ALA A 588 0.37 -11.46 11.72
CA ALA A 588 -0.21 -11.22 10.40
C ALA A 588 0.69 -11.78 9.27
N ALA A 589 2.01 -11.58 9.38
CA ALA A 589 2.98 -12.15 8.44
C ALA A 589 2.94 -13.69 8.46
N MET A 590 2.87 -14.30 9.64
CA MET A 590 2.79 -15.76 9.81
C MET A 590 1.56 -16.37 9.13
N ILE A 591 0.38 -15.75 9.30
CA ILE A 591 -0.88 -16.22 8.72
C ILE A 591 -1.11 -15.74 7.27
N LYS A 592 -0.09 -15.12 6.66
CA LYS A 592 -0.09 -14.60 5.29
C LYS A 592 -1.19 -13.56 5.02
N VAL A 593 -1.44 -12.68 5.99
CA VAL A 593 -2.33 -11.50 5.85
C VAL A 593 -1.48 -10.23 5.64
N PRO A 594 -1.92 -9.25 4.82
CA PRO A 594 -1.15 -8.03 4.56
C PRO A 594 -0.81 -7.22 5.82
N SER A 595 0.36 -6.58 5.82
CA SER A 595 0.82 -5.74 6.96
C SER A 595 -0.08 -4.52 7.18
N ARG A 596 -0.76 -4.00 6.15
CA ARG A 596 -1.69 -2.86 6.29
C ARG A 596 -2.77 -3.06 7.37
N VAL A 597 -3.13 -4.31 7.70
CA VAL A 597 -4.04 -4.62 8.81
C VAL A 597 -3.50 -4.07 10.14
N THR A 598 -2.18 -4.08 10.37
CA THR A 598 -1.60 -3.56 11.61
C THR A 598 -1.73 -2.04 11.69
N THR A 599 -1.50 -1.35 10.57
CA THR A 599 -1.67 0.12 10.51
C THR A 599 -3.13 0.51 10.70
N PHE A 600 -4.07 -0.26 10.13
CA PHE A 600 -5.50 -0.06 10.37
C PHE A 600 -5.86 -0.24 11.86
N VAL A 601 -5.33 -1.27 12.52
CA VAL A 601 -5.54 -1.49 13.96
C VAL A 601 -4.92 -0.37 14.79
N GLU A 602 -3.71 0.09 14.46
CA GLU A 602 -3.08 1.26 15.11
C GLU A 602 -3.99 2.49 15.05
N MET A 603 -4.50 2.80 13.85
CA MET A 603 -5.39 3.94 13.63
C MET A 603 -6.71 3.79 14.36
N THR A 604 -7.28 2.58 14.40
CA THR A 604 -8.54 2.33 15.09
C THR A 604 -8.40 2.48 16.60
N LEU A 605 -7.28 2.02 17.18
CA LEU A 605 -7.04 2.07 18.62
C LEU A 605 -6.60 3.45 19.13
N SER A 606 -5.99 4.26 18.27
CA SER A 606 -5.33 5.52 18.69
C SER A 606 -5.86 6.76 17.96
N GLY A 607 -6.79 6.61 17.02
CA GLY A 607 -7.29 7.71 16.19
C GLY A 607 -8.02 8.82 16.95
N SER A 608 -8.51 8.52 18.16
CA SER A 608 -9.21 9.47 19.04
C SER A 608 -8.28 10.24 19.99
N ARG A 609 -6.98 9.91 20.03
CA ARG A 609 -6.03 10.58 20.92
C ARG A 609 -5.65 11.95 20.36
N ASN A 610 -5.86 13.01 21.13
CA ASN A 610 -5.47 14.37 20.75
C ASN A 610 -3.95 14.52 20.53
N GLY A 611 -3.55 15.39 19.62
CA GLY A 611 -2.15 15.69 19.32
C GLY A 611 -1.42 16.30 20.53
N THR A 612 -2.10 17.17 21.27
CA THR A 612 -1.60 17.78 22.52
C THR A 612 -1.32 16.75 23.59
N GLU A 613 -2.22 15.78 23.77
CA GLU A 613 -2.04 14.67 24.70
C GLU A 613 -0.95 13.69 24.21
N HIS A 614 -0.84 13.51 22.89
CA HIS A 614 0.15 12.66 22.28
C HIS A 614 1.58 13.09 22.64
N VAL A 615 1.87 14.39 22.54
CA VAL A 615 3.21 14.95 22.77
C VAL A 615 3.42 15.56 24.15
N ALA A 616 2.47 15.40 25.08
CA ALA A 616 2.59 15.91 26.45
C ALA A 616 3.94 15.58 27.13
N PRO A 617 4.52 14.37 26.99
CA PRO A 617 5.83 14.05 27.55
C PRO A 617 7.01 14.90 27.02
N LEU A 618 6.85 15.55 25.87
CA LEU A 618 7.87 16.37 25.21
C LEU A 618 7.77 17.85 25.58
N ARG A 619 6.62 18.30 26.12
CA ARG A 619 6.39 19.71 26.50
C ARG A 619 7.48 20.27 27.45
N PRO A 620 7.97 19.52 28.46
CA PRO A 620 9.06 20.01 29.32
C PRO A 620 10.39 20.27 28.58
N LEU A 621 10.54 19.79 27.35
CA LEU A 621 11.76 19.95 26.54
C LEU A 621 11.67 21.13 25.56
N GLU A 622 10.53 21.85 25.50
CA GLU A 622 10.39 23.02 24.63
C GLU A 622 11.37 24.14 25.02
N SER A 623 12.00 24.73 24.00
CA SER A 623 13.04 25.75 24.11
C SER A 623 13.05 26.61 22.85
N SER A 624 13.99 27.55 22.75
CA SER A 624 14.21 28.29 21.49
C SER A 624 14.65 27.38 20.33
N ALA A 625 15.34 26.28 20.64
CA ALA A 625 15.82 25.31 19.66
C ALA A 625 14.78 24.23 19.35
N PHE A 626 13.92 23.86 20.31
CA PHE A 626 12.94 22.78 20.16
C PHE A 626 11.50 23.28 20.37
N SER A 627 10.64 23.10 19.38
CA SER A 627 9.24 23.52 19.43
C SER A 627 8.28 22.44 18.95
N LEU A 628 7.09 22.37 19.54
CA LEU A 628 6.04 21.44 19.19
C LEU A 628 4.88 22.16 18.50
N VAL A 629 4.32 21.51 17.48
CA VAL A 629 3.08 21.95 16.82
C VAL A 629 2.07 20.81 16.91
N THR A 630 0.86 21.11 17.35
CA THR A 630 -0.21 20.11 17.51
C THR A 630 -1.44 20.54 16.72
N CYS A 631 -2.14 19.56 16.18
CA CYS A 631 -3.45 19.73 15.55
C CYS A 631 -4.39 18.71 16.18
N ASP A 632 -5.24 19.17 17.10
CA ASP A 632 -6.13 18.31 17.89
C ASP A 632 -7.37 17.89 17.11
N LEU A 633 -8.12 16.95 17.68
CA LEU A 633 -9.33 16.43 17.07
C LEU A 633 -10.36 17.56 16.90
N GLY A 634 -10.89 17.70 15.69
CA GLY A 634 -11.87 18.75 15.36
C GLY A 634 -11.29 20.17 15.31
N GLN A 635 -9.98 20.35 15.49
CA GLN A 635 -9.37 21.67 15.35
C GLN A 635 -9.34 22.09 13.88
N GLU A 636 -10.06 23.17 13.57
CA GLU A 636 -10.21 23.68 12.20
C GLU A 636 -9.08 24.62 11.76
N ASP A 637 -8.28 25.15 12.71
CA ASP A 637 -7.35 26.25 12.51
C ASP A 637 -5.92 25.94 13.01
N CYS A 638 -5.37 24.79 12.64
CA CYS A 638 -3.98 24.48 12.95
C CYS A 638 -3.02 24.94 11.84
N SER A 639 -1.93 25.62 12.23
CA SER A 639 -0.97 26.18 11.29
C SER A 639 0.47 26.12 11.79
N THR A 640 1.41 26.12 10.86
CA THR A 640 2.84 26.21 11.12
C THR A 640 3.53 27.04 10.05
N HIS A 641 4.76 27.46 10.31
CA HIS A 641 5.59 28.19 9.36
C HIS A 641 6.89 27.43 9.11
N PHE A 642 7.29 27.34 7.85
CA PHE A 642 8.57 26.77 7.46
C PHE A 642 9.26 27.64 6.42
N THR A 643 10.58 27.53 6.35
CA THR A 643 11.40 28.24 5.36
C THR A 643 12.05 27.23 4.43
N PHE A 644 12.10 27.57 3.15
CA PHE A 644 12.90 26.87 2.16
C PHE A 644 13.25 27.87 1.05
N SER A 645 14.22 28.75 1.33
CA SER A 645 14.67 29.77 0.39
C SER A 645 15.35 29.14 -0.84
N ARG A 646 15.63 29.91 -1.90
CA ARG A 646 16.36 29.41 -3.09
C ARG A 646 17.78 28.91 -2.77
N GLN A 647 18.33 29.36 -1.65
CA GLN A 647 19.66 29.00 -1.17
C GLN A 647 19.61 27.81 -0.20
N ALA A 648 18.44 27.48 0.33
CA ALA A 648 18.27 26.33 1.21
C ALA A 648 18.47 25.02 0.44
N LYS A 649 18.92 24.00 1.16
CA LYS A 649 19.14 22.65 0.65
C LYS A 649 18.44 21.61 1.51
N LEU A 650 17.81 20.66 0.87
CA LEU A 650 17.25 19.48 1.52
C LEU A 650 18.37 18.45 1.73
N LYS A 651 18.64 18.09 2.98
CA LYS A 651 19.70 17.12 3.36
C LYS A 651 19.16 15.73 3.69
N LEU A 652 17.89 15.65 4.08
CA LEU A 652 17.23 14.39 4.42
C LEU A 652 15.73 14.50 4.17
N PHE A 653 15.17 13.46 3.56
CA PHE A 653 13.74 13.16 3.60
C PHE A 653 13.57 11.73 4.12
N ARG A 654 12.66 11.55 5.07
CA ARG A 654 12.28 10.25 5.61
C ARG A 654 10.77 10.20 5.81
N GLY A 655 10.14 9.19 5.22
CA GLY A 655 8.70 8.99 5.38
C GLY A 655 8.31 8.31 6.69
N ALA A 656 9.22 7.54 7.29
CA ALA A 656 8.96 6.85 8.56
C ALA A 656 8.79 7.86 9.71
N PRO A 657 7.63 7.90 10.38
CA PRO A 657 7.43 8.79 11.53
C PRO A 657 8.22 8.31 12.75
N ALA A 658 8.60 9.25 13.62
CA ALA A 658 9.25 8.95 14.89
C ALA A 658 8.21 8.75 16.00
N THR A 659 8.52 7.90 16.98
CA THR A 659 7.69 7.82 18.20
C THR A 659 8.06 8.95 19.17
N VAL A 660 7.15 9.29 20.07
CA VAL A 660 7.40 10.25 21.16
C VAL A 660 8.67 9.88 21.96
N ALA A 661 8.88 8.59 22.21
CA ALA A 661 10.08 8.12 22.92
C ALA A 661 11.37 8.29 22.10
N ASP A 662 11.30 8.15 20.77
CA ASP A 662 12.45 8.44 19.90
C ASP A 662 12.80 9.93 19.97
N VAL A 663 11.79 10.80 19.87
CA VAL A 663 11.98 12.26 19.94
C VAL A 663 12.52 12.69 21.30
N GLN A 664 11.99 12.15 22.39
CA GLN A 664 12.46 12.47 23.74
C GLN A 664 13.96 12.17 23.89
N ARG A 665 14.40 10.99 23.44
CA ARG A 665 15.81 10.60 23.50
C ARG A 665 16.71 11.53 22.71
N VAL A 666 16.35 11.86 21.46
CA VAL A 666 17.20 12.70 20.61
C VAL A 666 17.26 14.15 21.09
N VAL A 667 16.17 14.70 21.62
CA VAL A 667 16.16 16.08 22.13
C VAL A 667 16.98 16.18 23.41
N GLN A 668 16.88 15.19 24.31
CA GLN A 668 17.72 15.13 25.51
C GLN A 668 19.20 14.98 25.15
N ALA A 669 19.52 14.14 24.15
CA ALA A 669 20.89 13.99 23.67
C ALA A 669 21.44 15.29 23.04
N ALA A 670 20.62 16.01 22.26
CA ALA A 670 21.01 17.29 21.67
C ALA A 670 21.19 18.39 22.73
N GLY A 671 20.31 18.44 23.75
CA GLY A 671 20.41 19.40 24.85
C GLY A 671 21.62 19.17 25.75
N ALA A 672 22.02 17.92 25.97
CA ALA A 672 23.23 17.57 26.73
C ALA A 672 24.55 17.92 26.02
N CYS A 673 24.52 18.22 24.71
CA CYS A 673 25.68 18.70 23.96
C CYS A 673 25.76 20.24 23.86
N ALA A 674 24.68 20.94 24.18
CA ALA A 674 24.60 22.41 24.15
C ALA A 674 24.87 23.06 25.52
N ALA A 675 24.81 22.27 26.61
CA ALA A 675 25.26 22.62 27.95
C ALA A 675 26.69 22.12 28.19
#